data_AF-R7ISI0-F1
#
_entry.id   AF-R7ISI0-F1
#
_cell.length_a   1.000
_cell.length_b   1.000
_cell.length_c   1.000
_cell.angle_alpha   90.00
_cell.angle_beta   90.00
_cell.angle_gamma   90.00
#
_symmetry.space_group_name_H-M   'P 1'
#
loop_
_entity.id
_entity.type
_entity.pdbx_description
1 polymer ?
#
loop_
_entity_poly.entity_id
_entity_poly.type
_entity_poly.pdbx_seq_one_letter_code
_entity_poly.pdbx_strand_id
1 'polypeptide(L)'
;MFKSITGTGIKAKKVVAATTACCLAVSALPQASLAVHDAETAQDNTYTGKAAVFTDDEESWSNYSLDLELTVKDGVIESLNYGSVGSENASYVKRAIKGTSKVKGLEEMLKGQPATYQTVETLDAVSGATCTASAVKEALKSMMAEAPKAEEEDEYTYVYAELTYDEYYAAEPVQNGDSAESSDETDTRGEYDKGAFDAVTRATTNHGLHRGSFQSAVVIYDTEGNVYEAAGWDGKNTIILTDGTTVGFDRGTITIGEETKTMAGYEVTGFKYIPVAVKTSDYEEFKNQYKVVENGETLFGGFSEVNLSAYSETAEVTADTNGLKEAVKNSDGTFSFGERQTGTDSGIKDSELKTADISTLGVEVKDSSSYGDFIRVDLTGNYGDLGANMQSVIWKYYGENDTTGTPLAVYGTKFAADNWMHKSMGIQLGLTESKRCTLPEGYDGSGNWTVTICALGYADTVIPVNVAESDIHMAHAVSSTEALEAAIGKAESLVETDYTAGWDDMQAELAEARDELEKAGQTGKTTQENVDEATEHLNDAIEALAADYVYGTMNIPYAKFYEAEAGSEKADQIDAVTSATDKKWKSFDGTYYEADTTEGAVGGKILGVTFPVAVLKSVNETLTEADGFTVTEGTTPSVYKILNADGSYSALQGTEEMLKGVTYTLNADSKWGDIQLNADGLDLSEAGTVYGVLVTTANQSGDESIYGMRHLENIWKKIGELAWSVGDRTTEVKGNPLSYRAYQDMQGQTITKVTYICANGIYSVDTTAQETALAVPYKAAVDAAVTNGTSGDGSVSLSFTEKDGTTKTSLPDDFDAVYIIRNAAGDEVANTSARAASEFTVSGNVITYKNAYAGAYTLVIRDASGKYADKTVTFTLITDQNVAVIRKDHTGLEAAKDVTEEEFANYISNIASVTVKSGDTEKTYKTSGKGALTLIKEDGSLDLAAESRGEAVFAQNGTYTITVAANGFANDIVSDITIKDGKIEADETLDVPENPDPEKPSEEKPSTENPSTDKETEKKNDVVNAEETTAAEKKEEVQSTEKKNDVKNAETTAKNTEETTAAGENKTADGNVKTGDFANPWVFAFGMVTALMTGSAVFSAKARKKVQKKTGKK
;
A
#
# COMPACT_ATOMS: atom_id res chain seq x y z
N MET A 1 -59.42 52.94 17.04
CA MET A 1 -60.85 53.29 16.86
C MET A 1 -61.31 54.10 18.05
N PHE A 2 -61.77 55.34 17.84
CA PHE A 2 -62.47 56.11 18.86
C PHE A 2 -63.89 55.56 19.04
N LYS A 3 -64.32 55.33 20.29
CA LYS A 3 -65.74 55.41 20.66
C LYS A 3 -65.88 55.98 22.06
N SER A 4 -66.66 57.06 22.13
CA SER A 4 -67.00 57.82 23.31
C SER A 4 -68.02 57.11 24.20
N ILE A 5 -67.93 57.36 25.51
CA ILE A 5 -69.09 57.38 26.41
C ILE A 5 -68.98 58.66 27.26
N THR A 6 -69.98 59.50 27.15
CA THR A 6 -70.26 60.71 27.95
C THR A 6 -71.22 60.36 29.09
N GLY A 7 -71.06 60.95 30.28
CA GLY A 7 -72.11 60.86 31.32
C GLY A 7 -71.76 61.24 32.77
N THR A 8 -71.57 62.54 33.01
CA THR A 8 -72.00 63.31 34.22
C THR A 8 -71.60 62.90 35.66
N GLY A 9 -70.73 63.71 36.27
CA GLY A 9 -71.20 64.66 37.30
C GLY A 9 -70.81 64.44 38.77
N ILE A 10 -69.53 64.59 39.14
CA ILE A 10 -69.11 64.95 40.52
C ILE A 10 -68.08 66.10 40.45
N LYS A 11 -68.23 67.06 41.36
CA LYS A 11 -67.65 68.40 41.41
C LYS A 11 -66.12 68.44 41.25
N ALA A 12 -65.67 69.20 40.25
CA ALA A 12 -64.27 69.52 39.99
C ALA A 12 -63.64 70.34 41.14
N LYS A 13 -62.65 69.76 41.83
CA LYS A 13 -61.50 70.52 42.32
C LYS A 13 -60.59 70.73 41.10
N LYS A 14 -60.27 71.98 40.76
CA LYS A 14 -59.23 72.30 39.77
C LYS A 14 -57.89 71.77 40.30
N VAL A 15 -57.50 70.56 39.91
CA VAL A 15 -56.10 70.13 39.90
C VAL A 15 -55.66 70.34 38.47
N VAL A 16 -54.89 71.42 38.25
CA VAL A 16 -54.16 71.61 36.99
C VAL A 16 -53.16 70.46 36.93
N ALA A 17 -53.29 69.60 35.92
CA ALA A 17 -52.26 68.61 35.61
C ALA A 17 -50.99 69.37 35.21
N ALA A 18 -50.03 69.49 36.13
CA ALA A 18 -48.69 69.92 35.81
C ALA A 18 -48.00 68.75 35.10
N THR A 19 -47.64 68.92 33.83
CA THR A 19 -46.75 67.99 33.14
C THR A 19 -45.35 68.18 33.73
N THR A 20 -45.01 67.37 34.72
CA THR A 20 -43.63 67.26 35.21
C THR A 20 -42.87 66.38 34.22
N ALA A 21 -41.85 66.95 33.56
CA ALA A 21 -40.92 66.17 32.75
C ALA A 21 -39.69 65.86 33.61
N CYS A 22 -39.50 64.60 33.99
CA CYS A 22 -38.25 64.10 34.52
C CYS A 22 -37.35 63.70 33.33
N CYS A 23 -36.08 64.13 33.35
CA CYS A 23 -35.08 63.69 32.38
C CYS A 23 -34.15 62.72 33.11
N LEU A 24 -34.17 61.46 32.70
CA LEU A 24 -33.20 60.46 33.12
C LEU A 24 -31.87 60.75 32.41
N ALA A 25 -30.85 61.17 33.14
CA ALA A 25 -29.47 61.12 32.66
C ALA A 25 -28.89 59.74 32.99
N VAL A 26 -29.31 58.71 32.25
CA VAL A 26 -28.73 57.36 32.37
C VAL A 26 -27.49 57.30 31.50
N SER A 27 -26.30 57.23 32.12
CA SER A 27 -25.09 56.85 31.42
C SER A 27 -25.15 55.36 31.12
N ALA A 28 -25.48 55.02 29.87
CA ALA A 28 -25.26 53.77 29.15
C ALA A 28 -25.66 52.43 29.83
N LEU A 29 -26.73 51.81 29.35
CA LEU A 29 -26.90 50.39 28.94
C LEU A 29 -28.39 50.14 28.52
N PRO A 30 -28.73 49.10 27.73
CA PRO A 30 -30.04 48.97 27.11
C PRO A 30 -31.07 48.20 27.96
N GLN A 31 -32.33 48.38 27.57
CA GLN A 31 -33.53 47.58 27.84
C GLN A 31 -34.51 48.04 28.93
N ALA A 32 -35.78 47.74 28.64
CA ALA A 32 -36.98 48.25 29.28
C ALA A 32 -37.19 47.62 30.67
N SER A 33 -36.68 48.28 31.71
CA SER A 33 -37.11 47.97 33.08
C SER A 33 -38.51 48.55 33.32
N LEU A 34 -39.42 47.74 33.86
CA LEU A 34 -40.70 48.22 34.39
C LEU A 34 -40.43 49.29 35.48
N ALA A 35 -41.17 50.39 35.41
CA ALA A 35 -41.19 51.44 36.42
C ALA A 35 -41.55 50.89 37.81
N VAL A 36 -40.90 51.37 38.86
CA VAL A 36 -41.24 51.05 40.26
C VAL A 36 -42.72 51.39 40.55
N HIS A 37 -43.49 50.40 41.02
CA HIS A 37 -44.85 50.61 41.54
C HIS A 37 -44.95 50.19 43.02
N ASP A 38 -45.73 50.94 43.79
CA ASP A 38 -46.02 50.66 45.21
C ASP A 38 -44.79 50.49 46.13
N ALA A 39 -44.51 49.26 46.59
CA ALA A 39 -43.50 48.94 47.60
C ALA A 39 -42.14 48.49 47.03
N GLU A 40 -41.98 48.49 45.70
CA GLU A 40 -40.72 48.12 45.04
C GLU A 40 -39.64 49.21 45.25
N THR A 41 -38.38 48.79 45.32
CA THR A 41 -37.24 49.68 45.61
C THR A 41 -36.57 50.10 44.29
N ALA A 42 -36.28 51.39 44.17
CA ALA A 42 -35.55 51.97 43.05
C ALA A 42 -34.08 51.53 43.04
N GLN A 43 -33.52 51.33 41.84
CA GLN A 43 -32.11 51.06 41.62
C GLN A 43 -31.21 52.17 42.19
N ASP A 44 -29.98 51.82 42.55
CA ASP A 44 -28.98 52.79 42.97
C ASP A 44 -28.64 53.76 41.82
N ASN A 45 -29.06 55.01 41.95
CA ASN A 45 -28.76 56.06 40.98
C ASN A 45 -29.05 57.47 41.55
N THR A 46 -28.70 58.49 40.79
CA THR A 46 -29.13 59.87 41.03
C THR A 46 -30.24 60.25 40.06
N TYR A 47 -31.44 60.45 40.58
CA TYR A 47 -32.63 60.80 39.83
C TYR A 47 -32.84 62.32 39.80
N THR A 48 -33.00 62.89 38.61
CA THR A 48 -33.23 64.34 38.45
C THR A 48 -34.62 64.64 37.92
N GLY A 49 -35.19 65.76 38.35
CA GLY A 49 -36.56 66.13 38.00
C GLY A 49 -36.88 67.55 38.44
N LYS A 50 -38.03 68.07 37.97
CA LYS A 50 -38.39 69.48 38.16
C LYS A 50 -39.74 69.61 38.85
N ALA A 51 -39.79 70.33 39.96
CA ALA A 51 -41.05 70.67 40.61
C ALA A 51 -41.55 72.03 40.12
N ALA A 52 -42.73 72.06 39.49
CA ALA A 52 -43.42 73.30 39.12
C ALA A 52 -44.33 73.76 40.27
N VAL A 53 -44.00 74.90 40.88
CA VAL A 53 -44.72 75.43 42.04
C VAL A 53 -45.63 76.58 41.64
N PHE A 54 -46.93 76.41 41.88
CA PHE A 54 -47.96 77.40 41.58
C PHE A 54 -48.54 78.02 42.86
N THR A 55 -48.87 79.31 42.83
CA THR A 55 -49.52 80.01 43.94
C THR A 55 -51.02 79.71 43.99
N ASP A 56 -51.59 79.70 45.19
CA ASP A 56 -52.99 79.29 45.43
C ASP A 56 -53.99 80.45 45.57
N ASP A 57 -53.57 81.72 45.65
CA ASP A 57 -54.38 82.93 45.40
C ASP A 57 -53.56 84.26 45.49
N GLU A 58 -54.19 85.36 45.02
CA GLU A 58 -53.67 86.67 44.56
C GLU A 58 -52.68 87.53 45.41
N GLU A 59 -51.96 87.05 46.43
CA GLU A 59 -50.91 87.89 47.06
C GLU A 59 -49.59 87.17 47.40
N SER A 60 -48.52 87.68 46.75
CA SER A 60 -47.14 87.83 47.25
C SER A 60 -46.00 86.89 46.83
N TRP A 61 -46.12 86.04 45.80
CA TRP A 61 -44.93 85.46 45.13
C TRP A 61 -45.20 84.93 43.70
N SER A 62 -44.14 84.84 42.89
CA SER A 62 -44.18 84.38 41.50
C SER A 62 -44.08 82.86 41.40
N ASN A 63 -44.87 82.22 40.53
CA ASN A 63 -44.69 80.80 40.18
C ASN A 63 -43.23 80.51 39.81
N TYR A 64 -42.68 79.38 40.25
CA TYR A 64 -41.29 79.02 39.95
C TYR A 64 -41.12 77.52 39.71
N SER A 65 -40.05 77.17 39.00
CA SER A 65 -39.59 75.80 38.85
C SER A 65 -38.41 75.56 39.79
N LEU A 66 -38.33 74.36 40.35
CA LEU A 66 -37.23 73.92 41.20
C LEU A 66 -36.64 72.64 40.63
N ASP A 67 -35.35 72.66 40.29
CA ASP A 67 -34.62 71.44 39.93
C ASP A 67 -34.32 70.63 41.20
N LEU A 68 -34.54 69.33 41.14
CA LEU A 68 -34.35 68.38 42.23
C LEU A 68 -33.42 67.26 41.78
N GLU A 69 -32.63 66.77 42.73
CA GLU A 69 -31.71 65.66 42.55
C GLU A 69 -31.84 64.75 43.78
N LEU A 70 -32.28 63.51 43.56
CA LEU A 70 -32.50 62.50 44.59
C LEU A 70 -31.49 61.36 44.38
N THR A 71 -30.61 61.15 45.34
CA THR A 71 -29.62 60.05 45.29
C THR A 71 -30.14 58.85 46.07
N VAL A 72 -30.18 57.69 45.42
CA VAL A 72 -30.45 56.38 46.00
C VAL A 72 -29.16 55.58 46.03
N LYS A 73 -28.89 54.97 47.18
CA LYS A 73 -27.74 54.11 47.40
C LYS A 73 -28.11 52.99 48.37
N ASP A 74 -27.68 51.77 48.08
CA ASP A 74 -28.01 50.56 48.83
C ASP A 74 -29.54 50.41 49.03
N GLY A 75 -30.33 50.77 48.01
CA GLY A 75 -31.81 50.72 48.05
C GLY A 75 -32.50 51.74 48.97
N VAL A 76 -31.77 52.70 49.55
CA VAL A 76 -32.32 53.75 50.42
C VAL A 76 -32.02 55.15 49.88
N ILE A 77 -32.84 56.14 50.25
CA ILE A 77 -32.64 57.54 49.86
C ILE A 77 -31.48 58.12 50.67
N GLU A 78 -30.36 58.39 50.01
CA GLU A 78 -29.15 58.94 50.63
C GLU A 78 -29.25 60.47 50.80
N SER A 79 -29.73 61.17 49.76
CA SER A 79 -29.81 62.63 49.76
C SER A 79 -30.89 63.19 48.82
N LEU A 80 -31.38 64.39 49.15
CA LEU A 80 -32.26 65.21 48.32
C LEU A 80 -31.67 66.62 48.19
N ASN A 81 -31.17 66.94 47.00
CA ASN A 81 -30.59 68.22 46.64
C ASN A 81 -31.55 69.03 45.76
N TYR A 82 -31.33 70.35 45.70
CA TYR A 82 -32.15 71.25 44.89
C TYR A 82 -31.33 72.39 44.27
N GLY A 83 -31.74 72.81 43.07
CA GLY A 83 -31.12 73.88 42.29
C GLY A 83 -31.38 75.29 42.84
N SER A 84 -30.71 76.28 42.23
CA SER A 84 -30.87 77.68 42.64
C SER A 84 -32.27 78.23 42.30
N VAL A 85 -32.81 79.05 43.20
CA VAL A 85 -34.13 79.68 43.09
C VAL A 85 -34.01 81.17 43.41
N GLY A 86 -34.86 82.02 42.81
CA GLY A 86 -34.89 83.46 43.07
C GLY A 86 -35.02 83.80 44.56
N SER A 87 -34.42 84.90 45.00
CA SER A 87 -34.35 85.29 46.42
C SER A 87 -35.71 85.44 47.10
N GLU A 88 -36.75 85.80 46.34
CA GLU A 88 -38.15 85.87 46.79
C GLU A 88 -38.72 84.51 47.23
N ASN A 89 -38.25 83.40 46.63
CA ASN A 89 -38.77 82.05 46.82
C ASN A 89 -37.85 81.15 47.66
N ALA A 90 -36.59 81.57 47.87
CA ALA A 90 -35.58 80.81 48.61
C ALA A 90 -36.02 80.43 50.04
N SER A 91 -36.81 81.27 50.70
CA SER A 91 -37.32 80.98 52.05
C SER A 91 -38.34 79.83 52.07
N TYR A 92 -39.19 79.71 51.05
CA TYR A 92 -40.19 78.65 50.92
C TYR A 92 -39.54 77.31 50.56
N VAL A 93 -38.59 77.32 49.63
CA VAL A 93 -37.81 76.12 49.25
C VAL A 93 -37.01 75.59 50.44
N LYS A 94 -36.31 76.48 51.16
CA LYS A 94 -35.55 76.08 52.35
C LYS A 94 -36.45 75.48 53.43
N ARG A 95 -37.62 76.07 53.68
CA ARG A 95 -38.59 75.53 54.65
C ARG A 95 -39.12 74.16 54.23
N ALA A 96 -39.44 73.97 52.95
CA ALA A 96 -39.98 72.70 52.44
C ALA A 96 -38.96 71.56 52.48
N ILE A 97 -37.73 71.79 52.00
CA ILE A 97 -36.72 70.73 51.86
C ILE A 97 -35.90 70.54 53.13
N LYS A 98 -35.39 71.64 53.72
CA LYS A 98 -34.49 71.62 54.89
C LYS A 98 -35.23 71.77 56.22
N GLY A 99 -36.51 72.15 56.21
CA GLY A 99 -37.32 72.30 57.42
C GLY A 99 -37.11 73.61 58.17
N THR A 100 -37.54 73.64 59.43
CA THR A 100 -37.33 74.73 60.39
C THR A 100 -36.76 74.17 61.68
N SER A 101 -36.40 75.02 62.65
CA SER A 101 -35.94 74.56 63.97
C SER A 101 -36.96 73.74 64.77
N LYS A 102 -38.23 73.68 64.33
CA LYS A 102 -39.32 72.97 65.03
C LYS A 102 -39.95 71.84 64.22
N VAL A 103 -39.70 71.76 62.92
CA VAL A 103 -40.34 70.80 62.00
C VAL A 103 -39.32 70.31 60.97
N LYS A 104 -39.26 68.99 60.79
CA LYS A 104 -38.37 68.35 59.81
C LYS A 104 -38.77 68.73 58.37
N GLY A 105 -37.78 68.91 57.51
CA GLY A 105 -37.97 69.08 56.07
C GLY A 105 -38.00 67.75 55.33
N LEU A 106 -38.38 67.76 54.05
CA LEU A 106 -38.48 66.55 53.22
C LEU A 106 -37.18 65.74 53.17
N GLU A 107 -36.01 66.39 53.11
CA GLU A 107 -34.72 65.69 53.08
C GLU A 107 -34.44 64.91 54.35
N GLU A 108 -34.70 65.50 55.53
CA GLU A 108 -34.50 64.80 56.81
C GLU A 108 -35.52 63.67 57.02
N MET A 109 -36.72 63.81 56.45
CA MET A 109 -37.76 62.78 56.51
C MET A 109 -37.47 61.60 55.57
N LEU A 110 -36.81 61.86 54.44
CA LEU A 110 -36.50 60.85 53.42
C LEU A 110 -35.17 60.14 53.65
N LYS A 111 -34.19 60.82 54.24
CA LYS A 111 -32.85 60.27 54.40
C LYS A 111 -32.85 58.95 55.18
N GLY A 112 -32.32 57.90 54.56
CA GLY A 112 -32.25 56.54 55.12
C GLY A 112 -33.56 55.75 55.05
N GLN A 113 -34.60 56.27 54.38
CA GLN A 113 -35.83 55.51 54.10
C GLN A 113 -35.70 54.69 52.82
N PRO A 114 -36.46 53.58 52.68
CA PRO A 114 -36.52 52.81 51.44
C PRO A 114 -36.91 53.68 50.25
N ALA A 115 -36.17 53.57 49.14
CA ALA A 115 -36.42 54.33 47.92
C ALA A 115 -37.61 53.78 47.12
N THR A 116 -38.82 53.89 47.67
CA THR A 116 -40.06 53.36 47.07
C THR A 116 -41.06 54.47 46.79
N TYR A 117 -41.99 54.21 45.86
CA TYR A 117 -43.10 55.13 45.58
C TYR A 117 -43.96 55.36 46.85
N GLN A 118 -44.23 54.31 47.63
CA GLN A 118 -45.02 54.38 48.85
C GLN A 118 -44.35 55.21 49.96
N THR A 119 -43.02 55.13 50.09
CA THR A 119 -42.25 55.99 51.01
C THR A 119 -42.50 57.46 50.69
N VAL A 120 -42.45 57.85 49.41
CA VAL A 120 -42.69 59.24 49.00
C VAL A 120 -44.17 59.61 49.13
N GLU A 121 -45.09 58.71 48.78
CA GLU A 121 -46.54 58.96 48.83
C GLU A 121 -47.05 59.25 50.24
N THR A 122 -46.48 58.60 51.26
CA THR A 122 -46.90 58.74 52.65
C THR A 122 -46.30 59.98 53.36
N LEU A 123 -45.42 60.74 52.70
CA LEU A 123 -44.82 61.95 53.27
C LEU A 123 -45.83 63.08 53.52
N ASP A 124 -45.75 63.70 54.71
CA ASP A 124 -46.47 64.94 55.03
C ASP A 124 -45.57 65.94 55.77
N ALA A 125 -44.98 66.88 55.02
CA ALA A 125 -44.08 67.89 55.58
C ALA A 125 -44.85 69.16 55.99
N VAL A 126 -45.10 69.35 57.29
CA VAL A 126 -45.82 70.50 57.88
C VAL A 126 -44.91 71.74 58.05
N SER A 127 -44.13 72.08 57.02
CA SER A 127 -43.14 73.18 57.05
C SER A 127 -43.76 74.59 56.94
N GLY A 128 -45.05 74.65 56.68
CA GLY A 128 -45.80 75.88 56.34
C GLY A 128 -45.41 76.48 54.98
N ALA A 129 -44.71 75.73 54.13
CA ALA A 129 -44.48 76.02 52.71
C ALA A 129 -45.24 75.00 51.84
N THR A 130 -46.56 74.96 52.01
CA THR A 130 -47.44 73.87 51.55
C THR A 130 -47.38 73.66 50.04
N CYS A 131 -47.41 74.73 49.23
CA CYS A 131 -47.37 74.64 47.78
C CYS A 131 -46.04 74.03 47.29
N THR A 132 -44.91 74.48 47.86
CA THR A 132 -43.58 73.97 47.52
C THR A 132 -43.39 72.53 47.95
N ALA A 133 -43.79 72.18 49.18
CA ALA A 133 -43.68 70.80 49.68
C ALA A 133 -44.53 69.82 48.87
N SER A 134 -45.73 70.23 48.44
CA SER A 134 -46.62 69.42 47.60
C SER A 134 -46.02 69.21 46.20
N ALA A 135 -45.50 70.26 45.58
CA ALA A 135 -44.89 70.17 44.25
C ALA A 135 -43.61 69.31 44.24
N VAL A 136 -42.78 69.43 45.29
CA VAL A 136 -41.58 68.58 45.45
C VAL A 136 -41.98 67.12 45.68
N LYS A 137 -43.00 66.85 46.50
CA LYS A 137 -43.52 65.48 46.71
C LYS A 137 -43.99 64.85 45.41
N GLU A 138 -44.78 65.56 44.60
CA GLU A 138 -45.24 65.03 43.30
C GLU A 138 -44.09 64.79 42.32
N ALA A 139 -43.08 65.66 42.29
CA ALA A 139 -41.89 65.43 41.47
C ALA A 139 -41.10 64.19 41.92
N LEU A 140 -40.94 63.99 43.23
CA LEU A 140 -40.32 62.79 43.79
C LEU A 140 -41.13 61.52 43.51
N LYS A 141 -42.47 61.59 43.55
CA LYS A 141 -43.34 60.47 43.17
C LYS A 141 -43.15 60.09 41.70
N SER A 142 -43.05 61.08 40.80
CA SER A 142 -42.76 60.84 39.39
C SER A 142 -41.37 60.24 39.18
N MET A 143 -40.36 60.75 39.89
CA MET A 143 -39.00 60.18 39.86
C MET A 143 -38.98 58.71 40.28
N MET A 144 -39.68 58.34 41.35
CA MET A 144 -39.79 56.94 41.76
C MET A 144 -40.60 56.13 40.75
N ALA A 145 -41.71 56.64 40.25
CA ALA A 145 -42.53 55.95 39.23
C ALA A 145 -41.85 55.84 37.86
N GLU A 146 -40.68 56.45 37.64
CA GLU A 146 -39.88 56.32 36.41
C GLU A 146 -38.54 55.63 36.69
N ALA A 147 -38.21 55.38 37.96
CA ALA A 147 -36.97 54.73 38.34
C ALA A 147 -37.00 53.24 37.94
N PRO A 148 -35.89 52.71 37.40
CA PRO A 148 -35.70 51.27 37.29
C PRO A 148 -35.79 50.59 38.66
N LYS A 149 -36.37 49.40 38.70
CA LYS A 149 -36.37 48.53 39.89
C LYS A 149 -34.95 48.05 40.21
N ALA A 150 -34.58 48.01 41.48
CA ALA A 150 -33.33 47.37 41.93
C ALA A 150 -33.38 45.85 41.69
N GLU A 151 -32.34 45.30 41.05
CA GLU A 151 -32.16 43.84 40.95
C GLU A 151 -31.63 43.29 42.27
N GLU A 152 -32.19 42.18 42.75
CA GLU A 152 -31.62 41.43 43.86
C GLU A 152 -30.34 40.74 43.36
N GLU A 153 -29.21 40.88 44.06
CA GLU A 153 -28.06 39.98 43.86
C GLU A 153 -28.50 38.57 44.27
N ASP A 154 -28.89 37.76 43.30
CA ASP A 154 -29.25 36.36 43.52
C ASP A 154 -28.00 35.57 43.95
N GLU A 155 -28.03 34.93 45.12
CA GLU A 155 -26.97 34.03 45.59
C GLU A 155 -27.09 32.67 44.85
N TYR A 156 -26.12 32.34 43.98
CA TYR A 156 -26.10 31.08 43.22
C TYR A 156 -25.23 30.00 43.88
N THR A 157 -25.66 28.75 43.71
CA THR A 157 -24.87 27.54 43.94
C THR A 157 -24.37 27.01 42.59
N TYR A 158 -23.08 26.69 42.51
CA TYR A 158 -22.41 26.26 41.28
C TYR A 158 -22.04 24.78 41.39
N VAL A 159 -22.49 23.98 40.43
CA VAL A 159 -22.27 22.53 40.38
C VAL A 159 -22.11 22.05 38.93
N TYR A 160 -21.61 20.84 38.74
CA TYR A 160 -21.85 20.13 37.49
C TYR A 160 -23.16 19.35 37.57
N ALA A 161 -23.92 19.29 36.48
CA ALA A 161 -25.13 18.49 36.35
C ALA A 161 -25.10 17.61 35.10
N GLU A 162 -25.70 16.43 35.20
CA GLU A 162 -26.02 15.57 34.06
C GLU A 162 -27.28 16.12 33.39
N LEU A 163 -27.20 16.47 32.09
CA LEU A 163 -28.32 16.97 31.30
C LEU A 163 -28.55 16.07 30.10
N THR A 164 -29.81 15.86 29.71
CA THR A 164 -30.11 15.18 28.44
C THR A 164 -29.71 16.06 27.25
N TYR A 165 -29.62 15.46 26.06
CA TYR A 165 -29.28 16.22 24.85
C TYR A 165 -30.27 17.37 24.58
N ASP A 166 -31.57 17.12 24.69
CA ASP A 166 -32.61 18.13 24.47
C ASP A 166 -32.59 19.22 25.55
N GLU A 167 -32.34 18.89 26.82
CA GLU A 167 -32.21 19.89 27.89
C GLU A 167 -31.00 20.82 27.66
N TYR A 168 -29.87 20.25 27.21
CA TYR A 168 -28.67 21.03 26.93
C TYR A 168 -28.86 21.96 25.72
N TYR A 169 -29.42 21.43 24.62
CA TYR A 169 -29.55 22.15 23.36
C TYR A 169 -30.78 23.06 23.29
N ALA A 170 -31.77 22.95 24.19
CA ALA A 170 -33.02 23.71 24.15
C ALA A 170 -32.83 25.23 24.06
N ALA A 171 -31.82 25.78 24.72
CA ALA A 171 -31.49 27.20 24.66
C ALA A 171 -30.36 27.52 23.67
N GLU A 172 -29.63 26.53 23.17
CA GLU A 172 -28.60 26.76 22.17
C GLU A 172 -29.25 27.10 20.83
N PRO A 173 -28.65 27.98 20.01
CA PRO A 173 -29.23 28.41 18.74
C PRO A 173 -29.08 27.35 17.64
N VAL A 174 -29.24 26.07 17.97
CA VAL A 174 -29.13 24.93 17.05
C VAL A 174 -30.51 24.54 16.51
N GLN A 175 -30.53 23.95 15.32
CA GLN A 175 -31.76 23.43 14.73
C GLN A 175 -32.39 22.37 15.64
N ASN A 176 -33.69 22.52 15.91
CA ASN A 176 -34.48 21.59 16.74
C ASN A 176 -33.90 21.33 18.14
N GLY A 177 -33.17 22.30 18.71
CA GLY A 177 -32.53 22.18 20.03
C GLY A 177 -33.47 21.79 21.16
N ASP A 178 -34.74 22.19 21.09
CA ASP A 178 -35.79 21.94 22.08
C ASP A 178 -36.59 20.65 21.82
N SER A 179 -36.18 19.82 20.87
CA SER A 179 -36.89 18.61 20.45
C SER A 179 -36.18 17.33 20.85
N ALA A 180 -36.85 16.49 21.63
CA ALA A 180 -36.49 15.10 21.92
C ALA A 180 -37.23 14.09 21.03
N GLU A 181 -37.64 14.50 19.82
CA GLU A 181 -38.42 13.65 18.92
C GLU A 181 -37.58 12.52 18.31
N SER A 182 -37.92 11.26 18.59
CA SER A 182 -37.27 10.10 18.00
C SER A 182 -37.65 9.87 16.53
N SER A 183 -36.96 8.93 15.87
CA SER A 183 -37.28 8.46 14.52
C SER A 183 -37.47 6.94 14.49
N ASP A 184 -38.49 6.46 13.77
CA ASP A 184 -38.65 5.04 13.45
C ASP A 184 -37.79 4.64 12.22
N GLU A 185 -37.16 5.61 11.56
CA GLU A 185 -36.23 5.37 10.46
C GLU A 185 -34.85 5.02 11.00
N THR A 186 -34.28 3.94 10.48
CA THR A 186 -32.89 3.60 10.75
C THR A 186 -31.95 4.33 9.80
N ASP A 187 -30.73 4.60 10.25
CA ASP A 187 -29.63 4.93 9.36
C ASP A 187 -29.21 3.74 8.49
N THR A 188 -28.15 3.93 7.70
CA THR A 188 -27.54 2.90 6.85
C THR A 188 -26.90 1.77 7.66
N ARG A 189 -26.71 1.92 8.97
CA ARG A 189 -26.18 0.88 9.87
C ARG A 189 -27.29 0.16 10.64
N GLY A 190 -28.55 0.56 10.45
CA GLY A 190 -29.70 -0.04 11.13
C GLY A 190 -29.97 0.55 12.52
N GLU A 191 -29.36 1.68 12.87
CA GLU A 191 -29.51 2.38 14.15
C GLU A 191 -30.62 3.44 14.08
N TYR A 192 -31.39 3.63 15.14
CA TYR A 192 -32.56 4.52 15.19
C TYR A 192 -32.24 5.99 15.47
N ASP A 193 -31.08 6.48 15.03
CA ASP A 193 -30.52 7.77 15.46
C ASP A 193 -30.81 8.96 14.53
N LYS A 194 -31.85 8.82 13.70
CA LYS A 194 -32.33 9.90 12.80
C LYS A 194 -33.29 10.87 13.48
N GLY A 195 -33.49 10.74 14.79
CA GLY A 195 -34.29 11.65 15.61
C GLY A 195 -33.64 13.03 15.78
N ALA A 196 -34.23 13.83 16.66
CA ALA A 196 -33.69 15.11 17.09
C ALA A 196 -32.66 14.87 18.22
N PHE A 197 -32.86 15.47 19.39
CA PHE A 197 -32.00 15.31 20.56
C PHE A 197 -32.53 14.26 21.56
N ASP A 198 -33.10 13.18 21.05
CA ASP A 198 -33.45 11.98 21.80
C ASP A 198 -32.22 11.12 22.16
N ALA A 199 -32.38 10.18 23.08
CA ALA A 199 -31.31 9.27 23.51
C ALA A 199 -30.81 8.41 22.34
N VAL A 200 -29.50 8.26 22.22
CA VAL A 200 -28.86 7.41 21.22
C VAL A 200 -28.96 5.96 21.68
N THR A 201 -29.73 5.13 20.98
CA THR A 201 -29.91 3.71 21.29
C THR A 201 -29.04 2.84 20.37
N ARG A 202 -28.14 2.01 20.92
CA ARG A 202 -27.32 1.08 20.11
C ARG A 202 -27.50 -0.37 20.53
N ALA A 203 -27.63 -1.26 19.54
CA ALA A 203 -28.03 -2.65 19.73
C ALA A 203 -26.89 -3.69 19.58
N THR A 204 -25.67 -3.30 19.22
CA THR A 204 -24.64 -4.29 18.81
C THR A 204 -23.76 -4.77 19.97
N THR A 205 -23.65 -6.09 20.09
CA THR A 205 -22.79 -6.80 21.06
C THR A 205 -21.33 -6.90 20.62
N ASN A 206 -21.06 -6.78 19.31
CA ASN A 206 -19.75 -7.13 18.74
C ASN A 206 -18.67 -6.03 18.91
N HIS A 207 -19.07 -4.77 19.04
CA HIS A 207 -18.17 -3.61 19.10
C HIS A 207 -18.00 -2.97 20.50
N GLY A 208 -18.71 -3.47 21.52
CA GLY A 208 -18.68 -2.87 22.87
C GLY A 208 -19.22 -1.43 22.89
N LEU A 209 -18.88 -0.66 23.93
CA LEU A 209 -19.27 0.75 24.03
C LEU A 209 -18.38 1.63 23.15
N HIS A 210 -18.99 2.65 22.54
CA HIS A 210 -18.25 3.69 21.84
C HIS A 210 -17.33 4.48 22.80
N ARG A 211 -16.10 4.81 22.38
CA ARG A 211 -15.11 5.51 23.22
C ARG A 211 -15.57 6.89 23.70
N GLY A 212 -16.31 7.62 22.87
CA GLY A 212 -16.91 8.90 23.26
C GLY A 212 -17.98 8.77 24.36
N SER A 213 -18.59 7.61 24.53
CA SER A 213 -19.58 7.36 25.59
C SER A 213 -18.98 7.49 27.00
N PHE A 214 -17.65 7.45 27.15
CA PHE A 214 -16.96 7.64 28.43
C PHE A 214 -17.09 9.08 28.96
N GLN A 215 -17.46 10.04 28.10
CA GLN A 215 -17.75 11.44 28.46
C GLN A 215 -19.25 11.75 28.61
N SER A 216 -20.11 10.76 28.35
CA SER A 216 -21.56 10.95 28.28
C SER A 216 -22.28 10.27 29.43
N ALA A 217 -23.57 10.57 29.57
CA ALA A 217 -24.48 9.82 30.43
C ALA A 217 -24.88 8.52 29.73
N VAL A 218 -24.49 7.37 30.31
CA VAL A 218 -24.65 6.06 29.67
C VAL A 218 -25.41 5.08 30.54
N VAL A 219 -26.37 4.39 29.93
CA VAL A 219 -27.14 3.31 30.55
C VAL A 219 -26.96 2.03 29.74
N ILE A 220 -26.48 0.97 30.38
CA ILE A 220 -26.23 -0.32 29.73
C ILE A 220 -27.31 -1.32 30.17
N TYR A 221 -27.80 -2.12 29.23
CA TYR A 221 -28.78 -3.16 29.45
C TYR A 221 -28.16 -4.53 29.17
N ASP A 222 -28.45 -5.54 29.98
CA ASP A 222 -28.12 -6.93 29.66
C ASP A 222 -29.30 -7.71 29.06
N THR A 223 -28.99 -8.89 28.51
CA THR A 223 -29.97 -9.80 27.88
C THR A 223 -31.02 -10.36 28.85
N GLU A 224 -30.82 -10.20 30.16
CA GLU A 224 -31.78 -10.58 31.20
C GLU A 224 -32.68 -9.40 31.63
N GLY A 225 -32.42 -8.19 31.11
CA GLY A 225 -33.15 -6.97 31.40
C GLY A 225 -32.65 -6.19 32.62
N ASN A 226 -31.46 -6.49 33.14
CA ASN A 226 -30.84 -5.69 34.20
C ASN A 226 -30.23 -4.40 33.61
N VAL A 227 -30.17 -3.35 34.43
CA VAL A 227 -29.76 -2.00 34.05
C VAL A 227 -28.52 -1.59 34.83
N TYR A 228 -27.53 -1.02 34.14
CA TYR A 228 -26.26 -0.56 34.71
C TYR A 228 -26.04 0.89 34.30
N GLU A 229 -26.30 1.83 35.21
CA GLU A 229 -26.09 3.27 34.99
C GLU A 229 -24.66 3.66 35.35
N ALA A 230 -23.89 4.15 34.36
CA ALA A 230 -22.49 4.52 34.56
C ALA A 230 -22.37 5.90 35.20
N ALA A 231 -21.78 5.97 36.40
CA ALA A 231 -21.33 7.21 37.03
C ALA A 231 -19.86 7.54 36.72
N GLY A 232 -19.09 6.62 36.16
CA GLY A 232 -17.67 6.82 35.88
C GLY A 232 -16.99 5.56 35.37
N TRP A 233 -15.69 5.66 35.15
CA TRP A 233 -14.87 4.60 34.60
C TRP A 233 -13.56 4.53 35.37
N ASP A 234 -13.15 3.33 35.76
CA ASP A 234 -11.84 3.07 36.35
C ASP A 234 -10.99 2.28 35.35
N GLY A 235 -10.22 3.03 34.56
CA GLY A 235 -9.54 2.51 33.37
C GLY A 235 -10.51 2.10 32.26
N LYS A 236 -10.10 1.17 31.39
CA LYS A 236 -10.86 0.81 30.17
C LYS A 236 -11.97 -0.23 30.37
N ASN A 237 -11.84 -1.10 31.38
CA ASN A 237 -12.66 -2.30 31.52
C ASN A 237 -13.47 -2.33 32.83
N THR A 238 -13.57 -1.22 33.55
CA THR A 238 -14.31 -1.15 34.82
C THR A 238 -15.28 0.02 34.78
N ILE A 239 -16.56 -0.28 34.90
CA ILE A 239 -17.63 0.71 35.06
C ILE A 239 -17.78 1.01 36.55
N ILE A 240 -17.85 2.28 36.91
CA ILE A 240 -18.30 2.76 38.22
C ILE A 240 -19.78 3.10 38.09
N LEU A 241 -20.64 2.44 38.86
CA LEU A 241 -22.09 2.65 38.84
C LEU A 241 -22.52 3.82 39.74
N THR A 242 -23.72 4.34 39.52
CA THR A 242 -24.31 5.44 40.29
C THR A 242 -24.49 5.16 41.78
N ASP A 243 -24.50 3.89 42.19
CA ASP A 243 -24.51 3.49 43.61
C ASP A 243 -23.11 3.35 44.23
N GLY A 244 -22.05 3.63 43.47
CA GLY A 244 -20.65 3.54 43.86
C GLY A 244 -20.04 2.13 43.75
N THR A 245 -20.80 1.13 43.29
CA THR A 245 -20.25 -0.21 43.01
C THR A 245 -19.54 -0.24 41.66
N THR A 246 -18.75 -1.29 41.42
CA THR A 246 -18.04 -1.46 40.14
C THR A 246 -18.39 -2.78 39.48
N VAL A 247 -18.43 -2.77 38.14
CA VAL A 247 -18.61 -3.96 37.30
C VAL A 247 -17.55 -4.00 36.21
N GLY A 248 -17.06 -5.19 35.88
CA GLY A 248 -16.15 -5.37 34.76
C GLY A 248 -16.88 -5.31 33.43
N PHE A 249 -16.24 -4.76 32.39
CA PHE A 249 -16.78 -4.70 31.05
C PHE A 249 -15.69 -5.02 30.02
N ASP A 250 -15.94 -6.00 29.15
CA ASP A 250 -15.04 -6.35 28.04
C ASP A 250 -15.86 -6.80 26.83
N ARG A 251 -15.83 -6.00 25.74
CA ARG A 251 -16.54 -6.25 24.46
C ARG A 251 -17.94 -6.84 24.61
N GLY A 252 -18.82 -6.18 25.39
CA GLY A 252 -20.21 -6.62 25.60
C GLY A 252 -20.39 -7.67 26.70
N THR A 253 -19.32 -8.15 27.33
CA THR A 253 -19.37 -9.01 28.52
C THR A 253 -19.33 -8.15 29.78
N ILE A 254 -20.37 -8.26 30.60
CA ILE A 254 -20.47 -7.59 31.90
C ILE A 254 -20.10 -8.61 32.98
N THR A 255 -19.11 -8.29 33.81
CA THR A 255 -18.59 -9.18 34.87
C THR A 255 -18.95 -8.64 36.25
N ILE A 256 -19.67 -9.43 37.03
CA ILE A 256 -20.14 -9.09 38.38
C ILE A 256 -19.64 -10.17 39.33
N GLY A 257 -18.52 -9.90 40.01
CA GLY A 257 -17.85 -10.92 40.82
C GLY A 257 -17.32 -12.07 39.97
N GLU A 258 -17.85 -13.28 40.15
CA GLU A 258 -17.51 -14.49 39.35
C GLU A 258 -18.52 -14.77 38.24
N GLU A 259 -19.63 -14.02 38.15
CA GLU A 259 -20.67 -14.20 37.14
C GLU A 259 -20.43 -13.27 35.93
N THR A 260 -20.72 -13.77 34.73
CA THR A 260 -20.70 -12.98 33.49
C THR A 260 -22.10 -12.89 32.88
N LYS A 261 -22.40 -11.74 32.30
CA LYS A 261 -23.65 -11.41 31.60
C LYS A 261 -23.32 -10.84 30.22
N THR A 262 -24.25 -10.98 29.28
CA THR A 262 -24.12 -10.43 27.92
C THR A 262 -24.96 -9.17 27.80
N MET A 263 -24.35 -8.08 27.34
CA MET A 263 -25.02 -6.83 27.00
C MET A 263 -26.09 -7.06 25.93
N ALA A 264 -27.26 -6.45 26.08
CA ALA A 264 -28.31 -6.39 25.06
C ALA A 264 -28.21 -5.11 24.22
N GLY A 265 -27.73 -4.02 24.83
CA GLY A 265 -27.58 -2.72 24.19
C GLY A 265 -27.25 -1.66 25.22
N TYR A 266 -27.09 -0.42 24.76
CA TYR A 266 -26.89 0.73 25.64
C TYR A 266 -27.51 2.00 25.07
N GLU A 267 -27.74 2.96 25.96
CA GLU A 267 -28.29 4.27 25.66
C GLU A 267 -27.28 5.35 26.07
N VAL A 268 -27.13 6.36 25.22
CA VAL A 268 -26.45 7.62 25.57
C VAL A 268 -27.52 8.71 25.64
N THR A 269 -27.79 9.19 26.84
CA THR A 269 -28.93 10.10 27.09
C THR A 269 -28.56 11.57 27.03
N GLY A 270 -27.28 11.90 27.19
CA GLY A 270 -26.81 13.28 27.15
C GLY A 270 -25.41 13.45 27.71
N PHE A 271 -25.18 14.60 28.33
CA PHE A 271 -23.88 15.05 28.81
C PHE A 271 -23.77 14.94 30.33
N LYS A 272 -22.61 14.47 30.79
CA LYS A 272 -22.41 14.12 32.21
C LYS A 272 -22.07 15.31 33.11
N TYR A 273 -21.30 16.27 32.60
CA TYR A 273 -20.71 17.35 33.40
C TYR A 273 -20.97 18.73 32.79
N ILE A 274 -22.21 19.19 32.80
CA ILE A 274 -22.53 20.56 32.37
C ILE A 274 -22.43 21.50 33.58
N PRO A 275 -21.59 22.56 33.53
CA PRO A 275 -21.50 23.52 34.64
C PRO A 275 -22.79 24.33 34.71
N VAL A 276 -23.42 24.35 35.89
CA VAL A 276 -24.72 24.97 36.13
C VAL A 276 -24.65 25.93 37.31
N ALA A 277 -25.22 27.12 37.12
CA ALA A 277 -25.57 28.05 38.18
C ALA A 277 -27.05 27.90 38.50
N VAL A 278 -27.39 27.52 39.74
CA VAL A 278 -28.77 27.43 40.23
C VAL A 278 -28.93 28.32 41.45
N LYS A 279 -30.06 29.01 41.56
CA LYS A 279 -30.35 29.84 42.74
C LYS A 279 -30.23 28.97 43.99
N THR A 280 -29.48 29.43 45.00
CA THR A 280 -29.18 28.64 46.21
C THR A 280 -30.44 28.18 46.93
N SER A 281 -31.51 28.97 46.89
CA SER A 281 -32.82 28.62 47.45
C SER A 281 -33.53 27.47 46.74
N ASP A 282 -33.17 27.17 45.49
CA ASP A 282 -33.76 26.09 44.68
C ASP A 282 -32.86 24.85 44.56
N TYR A 283 -31.62 24.93 45.07
CA TYR A 283 -30.60 23.90 44.91
C TYR A 283 -31.03 22.50 45.39
N GLU A 284 -31.68 22.40 46.55
CA GLU A 284 -32.12 21.11 47.10
C GLU A 284 -33.17 20.45 46.20
N GLU A 285 -34.05 21.23 45.56
CA GLU A 285 -35.02 20.69 44.60
C GLU A 285 -34.37 20.33 43.27
N PHE A 286 -33.37 21.09 42.84
CA PHE A 286 -32.55 20.79 41.66
C PHE A 286 -31.79 19.46 41.85
N LYS A 287 -31.09 19.28 42.97
CA LYS A 287 -30.34 18.08 43.33
C LYS A 287 -31.21 16.81 43.43
N ASN A 288 -32.50 16.96 43.69
CA ASN A 288 -33.45 15.84 43.71
C ASN A 288 -33.92 15.42 42.31
N GLN A 289 -33.79 16.30 41.31
CA GLN A 289 -34.20 16.04 39.92
C GLN A 289 -33.02 15.66 39.02
N TYR A 290 -31.85 16.23 39.28
CA TYR A 290 -30.65 16.06 38.48
C TYR A 290 -29.54 15.33 39.26
N LYS A 291 -28.75 14.53 38.54
CA LYS A 291 -27.49 14.02 39.07
C LYS A 291 -26.48 15.16 39.05
N VAL A 292 -25.93 15.51 40.21
CA VAL A 292 -25.01 16.63 40.37
C VAL A 292 -23.68 16.17 40.95
N VAL A 293 -22.61 16.86 40.56
CA VAL A 293 -21.28 16.77 41.19
C VAL A 293 -21.00 18.12 41.84
N GLU A 294 -20.87 18.12 43.16
CA GLU A 294 -20.59 19.32 43.96
C GLU A 294 -19.11 19.70 43.89
N ASN A 295 -18.81 20.98 44.10
CA ASN A 295 -17.41 21.43 44.18
C ASN A 295 -16.64 20.66 45.26
N GLY A 296 -15.48 20.13 44.89
CA GLY A 296 -14.66 19.24 45.73
C GLY A 296 -14.91 17.73 45.51
N GLU A 297 -15.94 17.34 44.77
CA GLU A 297 -16.18 15.94 44.36
C GLU A 297 -15.40 15.59 43.08
N THR A 298 -15.34 14.29 42.77
CA THR A 298 -14.49 13.76 41.69
C THR A 298 -15.22 13.67 40.35
N LEU A 299 -14.54 14.11 39.29
CA LEU A 299 -14.96 14.00 37.89
C LEU A 299 -14.20 12.86 37.21
N PHE A 300 -14.92 11.85 36.75
CA PHE A 300 -14.38 10.73 35.97
C PHE A 300 -14.82 10.79 34.52
N GLY A 301 -13.88 10.61 33.59
CA GLY A 301 -14.19 10.44 32.18
C GLY A 301 -12.98 10.02 31.36
N GLY A 302 -13.19 9.84 30.07
CA GLY A 302 -12.15 9.66 29.08
C GLY A 302 -11.78 8.20 28.96
N PHE A 303 -11.14 7.86 27.85
CA PHE A 303 -10.74 6.49 27.54
C PHE A 303 -9.23 6.42 27.38
N SER A 304 -8.56 5.49 28.06
CA SER A 304 -7.10 5.33 27.93
C SER A 304 -6.75 4.33 26.84
N GLU A 305 -6.39 4.82 25.65
CA GLU A 305 -5.85 4.02 24.56
C GLU A 305 -5.09 4.89 23.55
N VAL A 306 -3.86 4.51 23.22
CA VAL A 306 -2.95 5.25 22.32
C VAL A 306 -2.81 6.72 22.75
N ASN A 307 -3.50 7.65 22.07
CA ASN A 307 -3.43 9.09 22.33
C ASN A 307 -4.51 9.59 23.30
N LEU A 308 -5.60 8.84 23.49
CA LEU A 308 -6.66 9.19 24.42
C LEU A 308 -6.24 8.82 25.85
N SER A 309 -6.60 9.66 26.82
CA SER A 309 -6.30 9.45 28.24
C SER A 309 -7.57 9.61 29.08
N ALA A 310 -7.85 8.65 29.95
CA ALA A 310 -8.84 8.85 31.01
C ALA A 310 -8.34 9.87 32.05
N TYR A 311 -9.28 10.57 32.69
CA TYR A 311 -9.02 11.56 33.72
C TYR A 311 -9.83 11.30 35.00
N SER A 312 -9.29 11.79 36.11
CA SER A 312 -9.92 11.78 37.44
C SER A 312 -9.60 13.11 38.11
N GLU A 313 -10.47 14.10 37.91
CA GLU A 313 -10.25 15.49 38.34
C GLU A 313 -11.15 15.88 39.51
N THR A 314 -10.95 17.06 40.10
CA THR A 314 -11.81 17.59 41.18
C THR A 314 -12.62 18.78 40.67
N ALA A 315 -13.93 18.78 40.91
CA ALA A 315 -14.82 19.86 40.46
C ALA A 315 -14.59 21.18 41.22
N GLU A 316 -14.58 22.30 40.49
CA GLU A 316 -14.56 23.67 41.02
C GLU A 316 -15.28 24.63 40.06
N VAL A 317 -16.61 24.53 40.00
CA VAL A 317 -17.47 25.42 39.19
C VAL A 317 -17.63 26.77 39.90
N THR A 318 -17.52 27.84 39.13
CA THR A 318 -17.60 29.24 39.53
C THR A 318 -18.53 30.01 38.60
N ALA A 319 -18.83 31.27 38.93
CA ALA A 319 -19.53 32.19 38.04
C ALA A 319 -18.80 32.42 36.69
N ASP A 320 -17.48 32.24 36.68
CA ASP A 320 -16.62 32.50 35.52
C ASP A 320 -16.25 31.20 34.78
N THR A 321 -16.85 30.05 35.12
CA THR A 321 -16.55 28.76 34.46
C THR A 321 -17.01 28.78 33.00
N ASN A 322 -16.12 28.40 32.07
CA ASN A 322 -16.47 28.34 30.65
C ASN A 322 -17.57 27.30 30.39
N GLY A 323 -18.61 27.69 29.66
CA GLY A 323 -19.76 26.86 29.33
C GLY A 323 -20.87 26.87 30.39
N LEU A 324 -20.79 27.72 31.42
CA LEU A 324 -21.81 27.81 32.48
C LEU A 324 -23.20 28.06 31.91
N LYS A 325 -24.21 27.32 32.40
CA LYS A 325 -25.63 27.50 32.07
C LYS A 325 -26.39 27.89 33.34
N GLU A 326 -27.31 28.85 33.23
CA GLU A 326 -28.20 29.20 34.34
C GLU A 326 -29.40 28.24 34.37
N ALA A 327 -29.66 27.61 35.50
CA ALA A 327 -30.85 26.79 35.73
C ALA A 327 -31.94 27.60 36.44
N VAL A 328 -33.08 27.74 35.77
CA VAL A 328 -34.23 28.50 36.26
C VAL A 328 -35.38 27.54 36.55
N LYS A 329 -35.86 27.58 37.79
CA LYS A 329 -37.01 26.79 38.20
C LYS A 329 -38.31 27.37 37.63
N ASN A 330 -39.04 26.53 36.91
CA ASN A 330 -40.32 26.85 36.32
C ASN A 330 -41.45 26.80 37.35
N SER A 331 -42.60 27.39 37.00
CA SER A 331 -43.80 27.41 37.86
C SER A 331 -44.39 26.01 38.16
N ASP A 332 -44.04 25.00 37.37
CA ASP A 332 -44.45 23.60 37.55
C ASP A 332 -43.45 22.78 38.37
N GLY A 333 -42.33 23.37 38.80
CA GLY A 333 -41.27 22.74 39.58
C GLY A 333 -40.17 22.07 38.74
N THR A 334 -40.29 22.06 37.41
CA THR A 334 -39.20 21.64 36.51
C THR A 334 -38.14 22.73 36.40
N PHE A 335 -37.00 22.43 35.76
CA PHE A 335 -35.96 23.42 35.49
C PHE A 335 -35.77 23.61 33.98
N SER A 336 -35.50 24.85 33.58
CA SER A 336 -35.06 25.22 32.24
C SER A 336 -33.62 25.74 32.31
N PHE A 337 -32.84 25.51 31.27
CA PHE A 337 -31.44 25.91 31.21
C PHE A 337 -31.24 27.03 30.18
N GLY A 338 -30.45 28.04 30.52
CA GLY A 338 -30.08 29.12 29.62
C GLY A 338 -28.99 28.75 28.60
N GLU A 339 -28.71 29.68 27.69
CA GLU A 339 -27.56 29.59 26.77
C GLU A 339 -26.24 29.42 27.53
N ARG A 340 -25.31 28.66 26.96
CA ARG A 340 -23.96 28.53 27.53
C ARG A 340 -23.24 29.88 27.54
N GLN A 341 -22.54 30.17 28.62
CA GLN A 341 -21.78 31.41 28.79
C GLN A 341 -20.29 31.19 28.50
N THR A 342 -19.62 32.20 27.93
CA THR A 342 -18.16 32.19 27.78
C THR A 342 -17.51 32.63 29.09
N GLY A 343 -16.63 31.79 29.63
CA GLY A 343 -15.98 32.02 30.92
C GLY A 343 -14.45 32.02 30.82
N THR A 344 -13.79 32.32 31.93
CA THR A 344 -12.33 32.32 32.07
C THR A 344 -11.78 31.18 32.93
N ASP A 345 -12.63 30.51 33.71
CA ASP A 345 -12.25 29.42 34.61
C ASP A 345 -12.51 28.05 33.95
N SER A 346 -11.69 27.06 34.30
CA SER A 346 -11.76 25.70 33.77
C SER A 346 -12.94 24.88 34.32
N GLY A 347 -13.45 25.26 35.50
CA GLY A 347 -14.38 24.43 36.29
C GLY A 347 -13.71 23.24 37.00
N ILE A 348 -12.38 23.11 36.88
CA ILE A 348 -11.57 22.06 37.50
C ILE A 348 -10.62 22.70 38.52
N LYS A 349 -10.59 22.10 39.71
CA LYS A 349 -9.78 22.59 40.81
C LYS A 349 -8.30 22.64 40.47
N ASP A 350 -7.64 23.73 40.86
CA ASP A 350 -6.20 23.97 40.67
C ASP A 350 -5.75 23.85 39.19
N SER A 351 -6.68 24.01 38.23
CA SER A 351 -6.42 23.89 36.80
C SER A 351 -6.81 25.17 36.05
N GLU A 352 -5.89 25.70 35.24
CA GLU A 352 -6.17 26.83 34.35
C GLU A 352 -7.01 26.41 33.14
N LEU A 353 -7.80 27.34 32.58
CA LEU A 353 -8.57 27.12 31.36
C LEU A 353 -7.61 26.88 30.17
N LYS A 354 -7.66 25.68 29.59
CA LYS A 354 -6.80 25.28 28.48
C LYS A 354 -7.29 25.84 27.15
N THR A 355 -6.39 25.93 26.17
CA THR A 355 -6.71 26.24 24.78
C THR A 355 -6.09 25.18 23.86
N ALA A 356 -6.83 24.74 22.84
CA ALA A 356 -6.29 23.81 21.85
C ALA A 356 -5.62 24.56 20.69
N ASP A 357 -4.45 24.10 20.28
CA ASP A 357 -3.77 24.62 19.08
C ASP A 357 -4.26 23.88 17.84
N ILE A 358 -5.16 24.52 17.10
CA ILE A 358 -5.78 23.99 15.88
C ILE A 358 -4.74 23.53 14.86
N SER A 359 -3.57 24.21 14.78
CA SER A 359 -2.52 23.87 13.82
C SER A 359 -1.89 22.50 14.07
N THR A 360 -2.08 21.94 15.27
CA THR A 360 -1.56 20.63 15.68
C THR A 360 -2.59 19.51 15.64
N LEU A 361 -3.87 19.83 15.41
CA LEU A 361 -4.96 18.84 15.48
C LEU A 361 -5.03 17.92 14.25
N GLY A 362 -4.34 18.25 13.16
CA GLY A 362 -4.39 17.46 11.92
C GLY A 362 -5.81 17.42 11.34
N VAL A 363 -6.41 18.61 11.17
CA VAL A 363 -7.78 18.77 10.67
C VAL A 363 -7.86 18.37 9.19
N GLU A 364 -8.72 17.42 8.87
CA GLU A 364 -8.94 16.91 7.51
C GLU A 364 -10.45 16.80 7.23
N VAL A 365 -10.93 17.43 6.15
CA VAL A 365 -12.27 17.16 5.63
C VAL A 365 -12.17 15.89 4.79
N LYS A 366 -12.99 14.88 5.09
CA LYS A 366 -12.94 13.60 4.38
C LYS A 366 -13.78 13.67 3.10
N ASP A 367 -13.31 13.00 2.06
CA ASP A 367 -13.94 12.85 0.74
C ASP A 367 -14.79 11.57 0.61
N SER A 368 -14.88 10.78 1.69
CA SER A 368 -15.81 9.65 1.86
C SER A 368 -16.04 9.35 3.34
N SER A 369 -17.18 8.71 3.67
CA SER A 369 -17.42 8.20 5.02
C SER A 369 -18.31 6.95 5.03
N SER A 370 -17.96 6.00 5.90
CA SER A 370 -18.72 4.78 6.17
C SER A 370 -19.70 4.94 7.36
N TYR A 371 -19.65 6.07 8.08
CA TYR A 371 -20.37 6.27 9.35
C TYR A 371 -21.79 6.83 9.19
N GLY A 372 -22.28 6.96 7.95
CA GLY A 372 -23.62 7.48 7.65
C GLY A 372 -23.75 8.99 7.71
N ASP A 373 -22.64 9.70 7.95
CA ASP A 373 -22.56 11.15 7.77
C ASP A 373 -22.50 11.55 6.29
N PHE A 374 -23.03 12.74 5.99
CA PHE A 374 -22.92 13.35 4.66
C PHE A 374 -21.76 14.34 4.57
N ILE A 375 -21.20 14.77 5.71
CA ILE A 375 -19.98 15.59 5.83
C ILE A 375 -19.20 15.07 7.06
N ARG A 376 -17.88 14.93 6.94
CA ARG A 376 -16.99 14.53 8.03
C ARG A 376 -15.69 15.32 8.10
N VAL A 377 -15.29 15.62 9.32
CA VAL A 377 -14.02 16.26 9.68
C VAL A 377 -13.27 15.38 10.69
N ASP A 378 -12.06 14.96 10.33
CA ASP A 378 -11.17 14.19 11.19
C ASP A 378 -10.11 15.06 11.86
N LEU A 379 -9.78 14.71 13.11
CA LEU A 379 -8.66 15.26 13.87
C LEU A 379 -7.67 14.13 14.16
N THR A 380 -6.60 14.06 13.37
CA THR A 380 -5.63 12.94 13.40
C THR A 380 -4.34 13.24 14.18
N GLY A 381 -4.11 14.51 14.52
CA GLY A 381 -2.90 14.99 15.18
C GLY A 381 -2.96 14.94 16.72
N ASN A 382 -2.68 16.07 17.38
CA ASN A 382 -2.62 16.19 18.84
C ASN A 382 -4.00 16.35 19.50
N TYR A 383 -4.93 15.46 19.18
CA TYR A 383 -6.33 15.54 19.63
C TYR A 383 -6.57 14.92 21.02
N GLY A 384 -5.61 14.16 21.56
CA GLY A 384 -5.82 13.23 22.69
C GLY A 384 -6.51 13.84 23.93
N ASP A 385 -5.94 14.90 24.49
CA ASP A 385 -6.47 15.56 25.72
C ASP A 385 -7.78 16.31 25.42
N LEU A 386 -7.88 16.99 24.28
CA LEU A 386 -9.10 17.70 23.86
C LEU A 386 -10.27 16.72 23.66
N GLY A 387 -10.03 15.61 22.94
CA GLY A 387 -11.01 14.57 22.71
C GLY A 387 -11.42 13.87 24.00
N ALA A 388 -10.45 13.56 24.87
CA ALA A 388 -10.74 12.96 26.15
C ALA A 388 -11.64 13.84 27.02
N ASN A 389 -11.62 15.17 26.87
CA ASN A 389 -12.46 16.11 27.62
C ASN A 389 -13.68 16.62 26.82
N MET A 390 -13.91 16.14 25.60
CA MET A 390 -14.94 16.66 24.71
C MET A 390 -16.35 16.41 25.26
N GLN A 391 -17.17 17.46 25.30
CA GLN A 391 -18.54 17.43 25.81
C GLN A 391 -19.55 17.55 24.68
N SER A 392 -19.45 18.57 23.82
CA SER A 392 -20.40 18.76 22.72
C SER A 392 -19.71 19.35 21.49
N VAL A 393 -20.30 19.12 20.31
CA VAL A 393 -19.83 19.73 19.05
C VAL A 393 -20.96 20.51 18.40
N ILE A 394 -20.66 21.74 17.97
CA ILE A 394 -21.60 22.65 17.30
C ILE A 394 -21.05 22.99 15.93
N TRP A 395 -21.85 22.75 14.90
CA TRP A 395 -21.54 23.09 13.52
C TRP A 395 -22.27 24.36 13.10
N LYS A 396 -21.59 25.28 12.44
CA LYS A 396 -22.20 26.48 11.85
C LYS A 396 -21.91 26.50 10.36
N TYR A 397 -22.96 26.62 9.55
CA TYR A 397 -22.87 26.69 8.09
C TYR A 397 -22.97 28.12 7.60
N TYR A 398 -22.07 28.53 6.71
CA TYR A 398 -22.02 29.89 6.15
C TYR A 398 -22.25 29.91 4.63
N GLY A 399 -22.29 28.75 3.97
CA GLY A 399 -22.33 28.66 2.50
C GLY A 399 -21.11 29.35 1.89
N GLU A 400 -21.33 30.22 0.91
CA GLU A 400 -20.25 31.01 0.30
C GLU A 400 -19.74 32.17 1.19
N ASN A 401 -20.41 32.48 2.31
CA ASN A 401 -20.04 33.60 3.16
C ASN A 401 -18.81 33.29 4.03
N ASP A 402 -18.11 34.34 4.47
CA ASP A 402 -17.00 34.23 5.41
C ASP A 402 -17.45 33.74 6.80
N THR A 403 -16.61 32.95 7.47
CA THR A 403 -16.89 32.33 8.78
C THR A 403 -17.03 33.33 9.93
N THR A 404 -16.66 34.59 9.72
CA THR A 404 -16.89 35.69 10.68
C THR A 404 -18.28 36.34 10.55
N GLY A 405 -19.08 35.95 9.55
CA GLY A 405 -20.42 36.47 9.29
C GLY A 405 -21.53 35.86 10.15
N THR A 406 -22.79 36.04 9.72
CA THR A 406 -23.94 35.35 10.32
C THR A 406 -24.10 33.97 9.68
N PRO A 407 -24.17 32.87 10.46
CA PRO A 407 -24.39 31.55 9.89
C PRO A 407 -25.80 31.43 9.29
N LEU A 408 -25.91 30.67 8.20
CA LEU A 408 -27.17 30.29 7.55
C LEU A 408 -27.94 29.25 8.36
N ALA A 409 -27.22 28.36 9.03
CA ALA A 409 -27.76 27.34 9.92
C ALA A 409 -26.73 26.93 10.96
N VAL A 410 -27.21 26.39 12.09
CA VAL A 410 -26.39 25.92 13.20
C VAL A 410 -26.95 24.58 13.67
N TYR A 411 -26.07 23.61 13.93
CA TYR A 411 -26.45 22.24 14.25
C TYR A 411 -25.72 21.77 15.51
N GLY A 412 -26.45 21.09 16.38
CA GLY A 412 -25.90 20.31 17.49
C GLY A 412 -25.69 18.87 17.07
N THR A 413 -24.89 18.13 17.82
CA THR A 413 -24.50 16.74 17.51
C THR A 413 -24.61 15.86 18.74
N LYS A 414 -24.78 14.56 18.53
CA LYS A 414 -24.82 13.55 19.61
C LYS A 414 -23.61 12.62 19.53
N PHE A 415 -23.11 12.21 20.69
CA PHE A 415 -22.02 11.23 20.75
C PHE A 415 -22.50 9.86 20.32
N ALA A 416 -21.63 9.10 19.64
CA ALA A 416 -21.96 7.80 19.03
C ALA A 416 -22.99 7.86 17.88
N ALA A 417 -23.58 9.02 17.61
CA ALA A 417 -24.47 9.32 16.49
C ALA A 417 -23.75 10.05 15.35
N ASP A 418 -23.03 11.10 15.74
CA ASP A 418 -22.43 12.10 14.84
C ASP A 418 -20.93 12.25 15.15
N ASN A 419 -20.52 11.94 16.38
CA ASN A 419 -19.15 12.13 16.85
C ASN A 419 -18.54 10.79 17.30
N TRP A 420 -17.44 10.40 16.65
CA TRP A 420 -16.70 9.17 16.94
C TRP A 420 -15.26 9.42 17.38
N MET A 421 -14.74 8.50 18.19
CA MET A 421 -13.36 8.51 18.65
C MET A 421 -12.70 7.15 18.35
N HIS A 422 -11.56 7.19 17.66
CA HIS A 422 -10.80 6.01 17.28
C HIS A 422 -9.34 6.07 17.74
N LYS A 423 -8.78 4.92 18.11
CA LYS A 423 -7.41 4.80 18.65
C LYS A 423 -6.32 5.20 17.65
N SER A 424 -6.53 4.92 16.36
CA SER A 424 -5.56 5.18 15.28
C SER A 424 -6.02 6.23 14.27
N MET A 425 -7.33 6.47 14.17
CA MET A 425 -7.92 7.31 13.12
C MET A 425 -8.29 8.71 13.64
N GLY A 426 -8.15 8.97 14.94
CA GLY A 426 -8.43 10.29 15.48
C GLY A 426 -9.83 10.48 16.05
N ILE A 427 -10.22 11.74 16.17
CA ILE A 427 -11.61 12.13 16.42
C ILE A 427 -12.27 12.35 15.07
N GLN A 428 -13.43 11.77 14.86
CA GLN A 428 -14.21 11.86 13.61
C GLN A 428 -15.50 12.60 13.95
N LEU A 429 -15.68 13.79 13.38
CA LEU A 429 -16.82 14.66 13.62
C LEU A 429 -17.66 14.70 12.35
N GLY A 430 -18.87 14.18 12.39
CA GLY A 430 -19.78 14.07 11.25
C GLY A 430 -21.08 14.84 11.44
N LEU A 431 -21.80 15.03 10.34
CA LEU A 431 -23.21 15.40 10.33
C LEU A 431 -24.01 14.32 9.62
N THR A 432 -25.00 13.76 10.32
CA THR A 432 -25.89 12.72 9.77
C THR A 432 -27.24 13.32 9.38
N GLU A 433 -27.82 12.83 8.28
CA GLU A 433 -29.18 13.21 7.89
C GLU A 433 -30.18 12.76 8.96
N SER A 434 -30.76 13.73 9.65
CA SER A 434 -31.57 13.51 10.85
C SER A 434 -32.53 14.66 11.08
N LYS A 435 -33.49 14.52 12.00
CA LYS A 435 -34.37 15.64 12.36
C LYS A 435 -33.59 16.83 12.93
N ARG A 436 -32.45 16.61 13.60
CA ARG A 436 -31.57 17.69 14.12
C ARG A 436 -30.68 18.35 13.06
N CYS A 437 -30.57 17.77 11.86
CA CYS A 437 -29.72 18.29 10.80
C CYS A 437 -30.45 18.28 9.45
N THR A 438 -30.96 19.45 9.03
CA THR A 438 -31.52 19.69 7.70
C THR A 438 -30.86 20.91 7.09
N LEU A 439 -30.24 20.74 5.93
CA LEU A 439 -29.60 21.84 5.23
C LEU A 439 -30.63 22.90 4.77
N PRO A 440 -30.25 24.19 4.71
CA PRO A 440 -31.13 25.23 4.20
C PRO A 440 -31.55 24.97 2.75
N GLU A 441 -32.79 25.35 2.39
CA GLU A 441 -33.31 25.16 1.03
C GLU A 441 -32.39 25.81 -0.02
N GLY A 442 -31.99 25.03 -1.03
CA GLY A 442 -31.12 25.48 -2.12
C GLY A 442 -29.62 25.31 -1.87
N TYR A 443 -29.22 24.71 -0.75
CA TYR A 443 -27.83 24.39 -0.42
C TYR A 443 -27.63 22.88 -0.33
N ASP A 444 -26.48 22.40 -0.82
CA ASP A 444 -26.06 20.99 -0.77
C ASP A 444 -25.12 20.68 0.41
N GLY A 445 -24.63 21.72 1.10
CA GLY A 445 -23.68 21.61 2.21
C GLY A 445 -22.26 22.05 1.84
N SER A 446 -21.97 22.32 0.57
CA SER A 446 -20.67 22.83 0.13
C SER A 446 -20.43 24.26 0.64
N GLY A 447 -19.17 24.62 0.83
CA GLY A 447 -18.76 25.96 1.27
C GLY A 447 -18.16 26.00 2.68
N ASN A 448 -18.32 27.14 3.34
CA ASN A 448 -17.64 27.45 4.60
C ASN A 448 -18.44 26.99 5.82
N TRP A 449 -17.72 26.37 6.75
CA TRP A 449 -18.23 25.89 8.03
C TRP A 449 -17.32 26.30 9.18
N THR A 450 -17.87 26.33 10.39
CA THR A 450 -17.06 26.21 11.61
C THR A 450 -17.55 25.04 12.46
N VAL A 451 -16.59 24.29 13.00
CA VAL A 451 -16.82 23.19 13.94
C VAL A 451 -16.31 23.66 15.30
N THR A 452 -17.22 23.85 16.26
CA THR A 452 -16.89 24.27 17.62
C THR A 452 -16.90 23.06 18.54
N ILE A 453 -15.74 22.73 19.10
CA ILE A 453 -15.61 21.70 20.12
C ILE A 453 -15.68 22.38 21.49
N CYS A 454 -16.68 21.99 22.28
CA CYS A 454 -16.80 22.35 23.69
C CYS A 454 -16.26 21.18 24.53
N ALA A 455 -15.29 21.45 25.40
CA ALA A 455 -14.63 20.42 26.21
C ALA A 455 -14.44 20.90 27.65
N LEU A 456 -14.51 19.97 28.59
CA LEU A 456 -14.31 20.20 30.02
C LEU A 456 -12.92 20.79 30.26
N GLY A 457 -12.83 21.92 30.95
CA GLY A 457 -11.56 22.59 31.24
C GLY A 457 -10.90 23.32 30.06
N TYR A 458 -11.57 23.42 28.91
CA TYR A 458 -11.08 24.11 27.71
C TYR A 458 -11.94 25.32 27.35
N ALA A 459 -11.28 26.34 26.80
CA ALA A 459 -11.94 27.33 25.98
C ALA A 459 -12.43 26.67 24.67
N ASP A 460 -13.56 27.15 24.15
CA ASP A 460 -14.16 26.63 22.93
C ASP A 460 -13.15 26.64 21.77
N THR A 461 -12.97 25.48 21.15
CA THR A 461 -12.05 25.32 20.01
C THR A 461 -12.84 25.43 18.71
N VAL A 462 -12.72 26.57 18.04
CA VAL A 462 -13.45 26.88 16.80
C VAL A 462 -12.58 26.57 15.59
N ILE A 463 -12.92 25.53 14.85
CA ILE A 463 -12.17 25.04 13.69
C ILE A 463 -12.88 25.51 12.41
N PRO A 464 -12.29 26.42 11.61
CA PRO A 464 -12.83 26.76 10.30
C PRO A 464 -12.50 25.64 9.31
N VAL A 465 -13.51 25.17 8.57
CA VAL A 465 -13.33 24.19 7.49
C VAL A 465 -14.06 24.66 6.23
N ASN A 466 -13.52 24.30 5.08
CA ASN A 466 -14.16 24.51 3.79
C ASN A 466 -14.44 23.14 3.18
N VAL A 467 -15.69 22.89 2.83
CA VAL A 467 -16.18 21.60 2.31
C VAL A 467 -16.40 21.78 0.81
N ALA A 468 -15.69 21.01 -0.01
CA ALA A 468 -15.94 20.99 -1.46
C ALA A 468 -17.19 20.17 -1.78
N GLU A 469 -17.77 20.36 -2.97
CA GLU A 469 -18.88 19.54 -3.46
C GLU A 469 -18.52 18.04 -3.52
N SER A 470 -17.25 17.72 -3.82
CA SER A 470 -16.72 16.35 -3.79
C SER A 470 -16.58 15.76 -2.38
N ASP A 471 -16.60 16.60 -1.35
CA ASP A 471 -16.44 16.19 0.04
C ASP A 471 -17.80 15.93 0.72
N ILE A 472 -18.88 16.00 -0.05
CA ILE A 472 -20.24 15.72 0.40
C ILE A 472 -20.57 14.29 0.00
N HIS A 473 -20.65 13.41 0.99
CA HIS A 473 -20.83 11.97 0.77
C HIS A 473 -22.30 11.69 0.64
N MET A 474 -22.80 11.64 -0.59
CA MET A 474 -23.99 10.84 -0.84
C MET A 474 -23.57 9.38 -0.73
N ALA A 475 -23.96 8.71 0.35
CA ALA A 475 -23.81 7.26 0.53
C ALA A 475 -23.86 6.53 -0.82
N HIS A 476 -22.72 6.03 -1.31
CA HIS A 476 -22.68 5.40 -2.63
C HIS A 476 -23.46 4.10 -2.54
N ALA A 477 -24.47 3.97 -3.41
CA ALA A 477 -25.18 2.70 -3.54
C ALA A 477 -24.17 1.60 -3.84
N VAL A 478 -24.32 0.44 -3.19
CA VAL A 478 -23.43 -0.71 -3.41
C VAL A 478 -23.37 -1.02 -4.90
N SER A 479 -22.17 -0.98 -5.44
CA SER A 479 -21.86 -1.19 -6.85
C SER A 479 -21.29 -2.59 -7.11
N SER A 480 -20.55 -3.15 -6.15
CA SER A 480 -19.97 -4.49 -6.21
C SER A 480 -19.72 -5.06 -4.81
N THR A 481 -19.89 -6.38 -4.66
CA THR A 481 -19.55 -7.18 -3.48
C THR A 481 -18.46 -8.21 -3.75
N GLU A 482 -17.90 -8.24 -4.97
CA GLU A 482 -17.01 -9.33 -5.43
C GLU A 482 -15.78 -9.51 -4.54
N ALA A 483 -15.17 -8.41 -4.08
CA ALA A 483 -13.98 -8.46 -3.21
C ALA A 483 -14.32 -8.99 -1.81
N LEU A 484 -15.46 -8.56 -1.25
CA LEU A 484 -15.97 -9.03 0.04
C LEU A 484 -16.30 -10.53 -0.02
N GLU A 485 -16.99 -10.97 -1.07
CA GLU A 485 -17.31 -12.38 -1.32
C GLU A 485 -16.05 -13.23 -1.44
N ALA A 486 -15.01 -12.73 -2.12
CA ALA A 486 -13.72 -13.41 -2.23
C ALA A 486 -12.98 -13.50 -0.89
N ALA A 487 -12.98 -12.43 -0.08
CA ALA A 487 -12.38 -12.42 1.25
C ALA A 487 -13.10 -13.39 2.21
N ILE A 488 -14.43 -13.38 2.21
CA ILE A 488 -15.26 -14.35 2.95
C ILE A 488 -14.94 -15.77 2.50
N GLY A 489 -14.91 -16.03 1.19
CA GLY A 489 -14.58 -17.35 0.64
C GLY A 489 -13.17 -17.81 1.05
N LYS A 490 -12.19 -16.91 1.09
CA LYS A 490 -10.84 -17.18 1.59
C LYS A 490 -10.87 -17.56 3.06
N ALA A 491 -11.48 -16.74 3.92
CA ALA A 491 -11.61 -17.00 5.35
C ALA A 491 -12.31 -18.33 5.66
N GLU A 492 -13.40 -18.64 4.96
CA GLU A 492 -14.18 -19.88 5.10
C GLU A 492 -13.40 -21.13 4.68
N SER A 493 -12.39 -20.98 3.82
CA SER A 493 -11.54 -22.09 3.39
C SER A 493 -10.41 -22.43 4.37
N LEU A 494 -10.16 -21.57 5.36
CA LEU A 494 -9.09 -21.76 6.34
C LEU A 494 -9.47 -22.80 7.41
N VAL A 495 -8.47 -23.43 8.01
CA VAL A 495 -8.66 -24.49 9.01
C VAL A 495 -8.01 -24.09 10.32
N GLU A 496 -8.78 -24.07 11.42
CA GLU A 496 -8.33 -23.59 12.75
C GLU A 496 -7.03 -24.23 13.22
N THR A 497 -6.86 -25.54 13.01
CA THR A 497 -5.70 -26.30 13.46
C THR A 497 -4.39 -25.90 12.78
N ASP A 498 -4.46 -25.13 11.68
CA ASP A 498 -3.31 -24.61 10.96
C ASP A 498 -2.73 -23.34 11.56
N TYR A 499 -3.34 -22.80 12.62
CA TYR A 499 -2.97 -21.52 13.19
C TYR A 499 -2.76 -21.62 14.70
N THR A 500 -1.80 -20.85 15.21
CA THR A 500 -1.46 -20.78 16.64
C THR A 500 -2.06 -19.57 17.35
N ALA A 501 -2.47 -18.53 16.60
CA ALA A 501 -3.06 -17.29 17.12
C ALA A 501 -3.84 -16.55 16.02
N GLY A 502 -4.72 -15.63 16.43
CA GLY A 502 -5.51 -14.74 15.54
C GLY A 502 -6.83 -15.33 15.04
N TRP A 503 -7.14 -16.59 15.36
CA TRP A 503 -8.34 -17.27 14.84
C TRP A 503 -9.65 -16.62 15.30
N ASP A 504 -9.76 -16.31 16.59
CA ASP A 504 -10.98 -15.71 17.15
C ASP A 504 -11.26 -14.31 16.56
N ASP A 505 -10.20 -13.51 16.33
CA ASP A 505 -10.31 -12.19 15.70
C ASP A 505 -10.77 -12.33 14.24
N MET A 506 -10.17 -13.24 13.45
CA MET A 506 -10.60 -13.51 12.07
C MET A 506 -12.05 -14.01 11.99
N GLN A 507 -12.49 -14.86 12.92
CA GLN A 507 -13.89 -15.30 12.99
C GLN A 507 -14.86 -14.16 13.32
N ALA A 508 -14.45 -13.20 14.15
CA ALA A 508 -15.24 -12.01 14.44
C ALA A 508 -15.42 -11.14 13.18
N GLU A 509 -14.31 -10.80 12.50
CA GLU A 509 -14.36 -10.02 11.26
C GLU A 509 -15.11 -10.76 10.13
N LEU A 510 -15.02 -12.09 10.08
CA LEU A 510 -15.80 -12.90 9.13
C LEU A 510 -17.31 -12.80 9.39
N ALA A 511 -17.72 -12.77 10.66
CA ALA A 511 -19.13 -12.58 11.01
C ALA A 511 -19.61 -11.18 10.59
N GLU A 512 -18.80 -10.14 10.82
CA GLU A 512 -19.10 -8.78 10.40
C GLU A 512 -19.18 -8.64 8.88
N ALA A 513 -18.23 -9.24 8.16
CA ALA A 513 -18.22 -9.29 6.70
C ALA A 513 -19.46 -9.99 6.13
N ARG A 514 -19.94 -11.08 6.75
CA ARG A 514 -21.17 -11.76 6.35
C ARG A 514 -22.42 -10.91 6.58
N ASP A 515 -22.52 -10.28 7.74
CA ASP A 515 -23.63 -9.37 8.06
C ASP A 515 -23.65 -8.20 7.06
N GLU A 516 -22.46 -7.69 6.69
CA GLU A 516 -22.32 -6.61 5.72
C GLU A 516 -22.69 -7.03 4.31
N LEU A 517 -22.31 -8.24 3.89
CA LEU A 517 -22.73 -8.83 2.62
C LEU A 517 -24.27 -9.03 2.57
N GLU A 518 -24.91 -9.41 3.68
CA GLU A 518 -26.37 -9.52 3.75
C GLU A 518 -27.04 -8.15 3.58
N LYS A 519 -26.52 -7.10 4.24
CA LYS A 519 -27.01 -5.72 4.08
C LYS A 519 -26.81 -5.19 2.67
N ALA A 520 -25.70 -5.51 2.01
CA ALA A 520 -25.41 -5.14 0.63
C ALA A 520 -26.46 -5.67 -0.36
N GLY A 521 -27.09 -6.81 -0.06
CA GLY A 521 -28.22 -7.35 -0.82
C GLY A 521 -29.55 -6.59 -0.64
N GLN A 522 -29.61 -5.62 0.27
CA GLN A 522 -30.82 -4.88 0.63
C GLN A 522 -30.68 -3.39 0.28
N THR A 523 -31.62 -2.85 -0.51
CA THR A 523 -31.56 -1.45 -0.96
C THR A 523 -31.55 -0.47 0.22
N GLY A 524 -30.52 0.39 0.27
CA GLY A 524 -30.39 1.45 1.26
C GLY A 524 -30.01 0.99 2.67
N LYS A 525 -29.57 -0.27 2.82
CA LYS A 525 -29.15 -0.85 4.10
C LYS A 525 -27.64 -0.87 4.33
N THR A 526 -26.87 -0.46 3.33
CA THR A 526 -25.44 -0.17 3.45
C THR A 526 -24.95 0.61 2.23
N THR A 527 -23.64 0.90 2.18
CA THR A 527 -22.94 1.66 1.15
C THR A 527 -21.73 0.88 0.62
N GLN A 528 -21.16 1.33 -0.49
CA GLN A 528 -19.94 0.70 -1.02
C GLN A 528 -18.76 0.82 -0.04
N GLU A 529 -18.64 1.93 0.68
CA GLU A 529 -17.55 2.17 1.64
C GLU A 529 -17.58 1.15 2.79
N ASN A 530 -18.77 0.79 3.28
CA ASN A 530 -18.91 -0.24 4.31
C ASN A 530 -18.49 -1.63 3.78
N VAL A 531 -18.83 -1.93 2.52
CA VAL A 531 -18.43 -3.19 1.87
C VAL A 531 -16.90 -3.25 1.71
N ASP A 532 -16.28 -2.15 1.30
CA ASP A 532 -14.84 -2.04 1.14
C ASP A 532 -14.11 -2.12 2.50
N GLU A 533 -14.62 -1.41 3.52
CA GLU A 533 -14.10 -1.45 4.89
C GLU A 533 -14.19 -2.87 5.49
N ALA A 534 -15.34 -3.55 5.37
CA ALA A 534 -15.48 -4.94 5.84
C ALA A 534 -14.52 -5.90 5.10
N THR A 535 -14.25 -5.62 3.82
CA THR A 535 -13.28 -6.39 3.03
C THR A 535 -11.85 -6.19 3.56
N GLU A 536 -11.47 -4.95 3.86
CA GLU A 536 -10.17 -4.61 4.42
C GLU A 536 -9.95 -5.25 5.79
N HIS A 537 -10.89 -5.07 6.74
CA HIS A 537 -10.80 -5.65 8.08
C HIS A 537 -10.69 -7.18 8.05
N LEU A 538 -11.48 -7.86 7.21
CA LEU A 538 -11.39 -9.31 7.07
C LEU A 538 -10.05 -9.76 6.48
N ASN A 539 -9.53 -9.06 5.47
CA ASN A 539 -8.22 -9.38 4.90
C ASN A 539 -7.09 -9.15 5.91
N ASP A 540 -7.12 -8.05 6.65
CA ASP A 540 -6.16 -7.77 7.73
C ASP A 540 -6.18 -8.87 8.80
N ALA A 541 -7.37 -9.33 9.18
CA ALA A 541 -7.50 -10.42 10.14
C ALA A 541 -7.01 -11.76 9.61
N ILE A 542 -7.22 -12.05 8.31
CA ILE A 542 -6.64 -13.24 7.64
C ILE A 542 -5.11 -13.15 7.61
N GLU A 543 -4.55 -11.97 7.32
CA GLU A 543 -3.09 -11.77 7.28
C GLU A 543 -2.43 -11.82 8.67
N ALA A 544 -3.17 -11.43 9.71
CA ALA A 544 -2.71 -11.50 11.10
C ALA A 544 -2.63 -12.92 11.67
N LEU A 545 -3.16 -13.93 10.97
CA LEU A 545 -3.13 -15.33 11.42
C LEU A 545 -1.70 -15.88 11.51
N ALA A 546 -1.37 -16.45 12.67
CA ALA A 546 -0.05 -17.04 12.91
C ALA A 546 -0.01 -18.51 12.48
N ALA A 547 0.38 -18.77 11.23
CA ALA A 547 0.44 -20.11 10.65
C ALA A 547 1.38 -21.08 11.40
N ASP A 548 0.93 -22.32 11.57
CA ASP A 548 1.63 -23.42 12.23
C ASP A 548 2.09 -24.45 11.19
N TYR A 549 3.33 -24.30 10.74
CA TYR A 549 3.90 -25.11 9.68
C TYR A 549 4.53 -26.42 10.18
N VAL A 550 4.30 -27.49 9.43
CA VAL A 550 5.08 -28.73 9.47
C VAL A 550 6.18 -28.63 8.40
N TYR A 551 7.43 -28.86 8.81
CA TYR A 551 8.57 -28.80 7.90
C TYR A 551 9.03 -30.20 7.48
N GLY A 552 9.42 -30.33 6.21
CA GLY A 552 9.93 -31.56 5.64
C GLY A 552 10.72 -31.32 4.36
N THR A 553 11.04 -32.38 3.64
CA THR A 553 11.61 -32.31 2.29
C THR A 553 10.61 -32.85 1.28
N MET A 554 10.55 -32.24 0.10
CA MET A 554 9.64 -32.63 -0.98
C MET A 554 10.37 -32.78 -2.30
N ASN A 555 9.96 -33.76 -3.11
CA ASN A 555 10.42 -33.91 -4.48
C ASN A 555 9.65 -32.96 -5.40
N ILE A 556 10.28 -31.86 -5.83
CA ILE A 556 9.67 -30.80 -6.62
C ILE A 556 10.23 -30.84 -8.05
N PRO A 557 9.40 -31.04 -9.10
CA PRO A 557 9.82 -30.91 -10.49
C PRO A 557 10.37 -29.50 -10.80
N TYR A 558 11.32 -29.38 -11.73
CA TYR A 558 11.95 -28.07 -12.00
C TYR A 558 10.99 -26.95 -12.37
N ALA A 559 10.00 -27.22 -13.22
CA ALA A 559 8.99 -26.24 -13.57
C ALA A 559 8.28 -25.69 -12.31
N LYS A 560 7.88 -26.56 -11.39
CA LYS A 560 7.24 -26.15 -10.12
C LYS A 560 8.19 -25.48 -9.15
N PHE A 561 9.46 -25.88 -9.15
CA PHE A 561 10.47 -25.27 -8.28
C PHE A 561 10.72 -23.80 -8.63
N TYR A 562 10.73 -23.46 -9.93
CA TYR A 562 11.02 -22.11 -10.43
C TYR A 562 9.78 -21.26 -10.75
N GLU A 563 8.57 -21.83 -10.71
CA GLU A 563 7.34 -21.17 -11.16
C GLU A 563 7.09 -19.82 -10.46
N ALA A 564 7.25 -19.77 -9.14
CA ALA A 564 7.01 -18.56 -8.36
C ALA A 564 8.05 -17.44 -8.61
N GLU A 565 9.28 -17.81 -8.95
CA GLU A 565 10.37 -16.85 -9.20
C GLU A 565 10.46 -16.42 -10.68
N ALA A 566 10.24 -17.33 -11.62
CA ALA A 566 10.43 -17.10 -13.06
C ALA A 566 9.11 -16.87 -13.82
N GLY A 567 7.96 -17.14 -13.20
CA GLY A 567 6.65 -17.18 -13.83
C GLY A 567 6.39 -18.49 -14.60
N SER A 568 5.12 -18.90 -14.69
CA SER A 568 4.73 -20.20 -15.28
C SER A 568 5.19 -20.37 -16.73
N GLU A 569 5.13 -19.33 -17.57
CA GLU A 569 5.51 -19.43 -18.99
C GLU A 569 6.99 -19.83 -19.18
N LYS A 570 7.89 -19.29 -18.37
CA LYS A 570 9.32 -19.64 -18.44
C LYS A 570 9.58 -20.96 -17.74
N ALA A 571 8.96 -21.18 -16.59
CA ALA A 571 9.17 -22.37 -15.79
C ALA A 571 8.68 -23.66 -16.49
N ASP A 572 7.56 -23.60 -17.21
CA ASP A 572 7.02 -24.74 -17.98
C ASP A 572 7.96 -25.22 -19.11
N GLN A 573 8.90 -24.35 -19.53
CA GLN A 573 9.92 -24.69 -20.52
C GLN A 573 11.15 -25.37 -19.89
N ILE A 574 11.19 -25.46 -18.56
CA ILE A 574 12.26 -26.07 -17.77
C ILE A 574 11.86 -27.51 -17.38
N ASP A 575 12.03 -28.44 -18.34
CA ASP A 575 11.69 -29.87 -18.18
C ASP A 575 12.77 -30.70 -17.41
N ALA A 576 12.53 -31.99 -17.23
CA ALA A 576 13.48 -32.96 -16.71
C ALA A 576 14.76 -33.07 -17.57
N VAL A 577 15.89 -33.30 -16.91
CA VAL A 577 17.18 -33.57 -17.57
C VAL A 577 17.24 -35.07 -17.93
N THR A 578 16.98 -35.38 -19.19
CA THR A 578 16.90 -36.76 -19.71
C THR A 578 18.23 -37.33 -20.23
N SER A 579 19.27 -36.50 -20.33
CA SER A 579 20.60 -36.86 -20.87
C SER A 579 21.61 -37.36 -19.83
N ALA A 580 21.16 -37.66 -18.60
CA ALA A 580 22.06 -38.04 -17.51
C ALA A 580 22.63 -39.47 -17.68
N THR A 581 23.92 -39.56 -18.00
CA THR A 581 24.66 -40.84 -18.19
C THR A 581 24.81 -41.66 -16.91
N ASP A 582 25.16 -42.94 -17.05
CA ASP A 582 25.35 -43.94 -15.98
C ASP A 582 25.89 -43.37 -14.65
N LYS A 583 25.03 -43.42 -13.63
CA LYS A 583 25.23 -42.98 -12.23
C LYS A 583 25.14 -41.47 -11.96
N LYS A 584 25.24 -40.58 -12.95
CA LYS A 584 25.24 -39.12 -12.69
C LYS A 584 23.91 -38.61 -12.13
N TRP A 585 22.80 -39.16 -12.59
CA TRP A 585 21.44 -38.77 -12.16
C TRP A 585 21.17 -38.93 -10.66
N LYS A 586 21.96 -39.75 -9.94
CA LYS A 586 21.89 -39.93 -8.48
C LYS A 586 23.15 -39.49 -7.73
N SER A 587 24.09 -38.83 -8.41
CA SER A 587 25.40 -38.49 -7.83
C SER A 587 25.41 -37.15 -7.09
N PHE A 588 24.30 -36.41 -7.06
CA PHE A 588 24.23 -35.07 -6.49
C PHE A 588 23.18 -35.01 -5.39
N ASP A 589 23.57 -34.41 -4.26
CA ASP A 589 22.67 -34.20 -3.14
C ASP A 589 21.54 -33.24 -3.55
N GLY A 590 20.34 -33.47 -3.01
CA GLY A 590 19.17 -32.65 -3.30
C GLY A 590 18.56 -32.85 -4.71
N THR A 591 18.94 -33.91 -5.44
CA THR A 591 18.32 -34.22 -6.73
C THR A 591 17.11 -35.15 -6.61
N TYR A 592 16.01 -34.74 -7.24
CA TYR A 592 14.87 -35.62 -7.49
C TYR A 592 15.07 -36.33 -8.83
N TYR A 593 15.21 -37.65 -8.80
CA TYR A 593 15.55 -38.46 -9.97
C TYR A 593 14.70 -39.72 -10.12
N GLU A 594 14.68 -40.26 -11.34
CA GLU A 594 14.05 -41.54 -11.67
C GLU A 594 15.04 -42.42 -12.43
N ALA A 595 15.15 -43.70 -12.05
CA ALA A 595 16.01 -44.67 -12.73
C ALA A 595 15.34 -45.17 -14.03
N ASP A 596 16.13 -45.39 -15.09
CA ASP A 596 15.63 -46.10 -16.26
C ASP A 596 15.46 -47.59 -15.90
N THR A 597 14.21 -48.06 -15.91
CA THR A 597 13.84 -49.42 -15.52
C THR A 597 13.84 -50.41 -16.70
N THR A 598 14.22 -49.96 -17.91
CA THR A 598 14.33 -50.81 -19.09
C THR A 598 15.42 -51.87 -18.89
N GLU A 599 15.11 -53.13 -19.21
CA GLU A 599 16.04 -54.25 -18.98
C GLU A 599 17.37 -54.03 -19.75
N GLY A 600 18.47 -53.89 -18.99
CA GLY A 600 19.81 -53.62 -19.53
C GLY A 600 20.19 -52.13 -19.63
N ALA A 601 19.30 -51.20 -19.28
CA ALA A 601 19.62 -49.78 -19.16
C ALA A 601 20.44 -49.48 -17.90
N VAL A 602 21.35 -48.51 -18.01
CA VAL A 602 22.26 -48.07 -16.93
C VAL A 602 22.08 -46.57 -16.59
N GLY A 603 21.12 -45.91 -17.24
CA GLY A 603 20.80 -44.47 -17.15
C GLY A 603 19.64 -44.10 -16.22
N GLY A 604 19.27 -42.81 -16.22
CA GLY A 604 18.20 -42.23 -15.41
C GLY A 604 17.96 -40.76 -15.76
N LYS A 605 16.91 -40.15 -15.21
CA LYS A 605 16.51 -38.75 -15.45
C LYS A 605 16.54 -37.94 -14.16
N ILE A 606 16.90 -36.66 -14.24
CA ILE A 606 16.74 -35.72 -13.12
C ILE A 606 15.47 -34.92 -13.36
N LEU A 607 14.45 -35.14 -12.54
CA LEU A 607 13.13 -34.53 -12.69
C LEU A 607 13.07 -33.13 -12.04
N GLY A 608 13.87 -32.91 -11.00
CA GLY A 608 13.89 -31.66 -10.26
C GLY A 608 14.78 -31.72 -9.03
N VAL A 609 14.27 -31.20 -7.92
CA VAL A 609 15.00 -31.08 -6.65
C VAL A 609 14.25 -31.74 -5.50
N THR A 610 14.99 -32.32 -4.57
CA THR A 610 14.47 -32.67 -3.24
C THR A 610 14.78 -31.50 -2.32
N PHE A 611 13.76 -30.71 -1.96
CA PHE A 611 13.93 -29.38 -1.36
C PHE A 611 13.13 -29.22 -0.06
N PRO A 612 13.59 -28.43 0.93
CA PRO A 612 12.82 -28.17 2.14
C PRO A 612 11.50 -27.46 1.85
N VAL A 613 10.41 -27.96 2.43
CA VAL A 613 9.06 -27.43 2.26
C VAL A 613 8.38 -27.31 3.61
N ALA A 614 7.65 -26.21 3.78
CA ALA A 614 6.71 -25.99 4.87
C ALA A 614 5.30 -26.25 4.36
N VAL A 615 4.50 -26.99 5.13
CA VAL A 615 3.09 -27.26 4.81
C VAL A 615 2.24 -26.96 6.03
N LEU A 616 1.02 -26.48 5.83
CA LEU A 616 0.07 -26.39 6.94
C LEU A 616 -0.27 -27.79 7.47
N LYS A 617 -0.70 -27.89 8.73
CA LYS A 617 -0.99 -29.18 9.37
C LYS A 617 -2.10 -29.95 8.64
N SER A 618 -3.17 -29.27 8.26
CA SER A 618 -4.28 -29.82 7.48
C SER A 618 -3.79 -30.36 6.13
N VAL A 619 -2.92 -29.61 5.43
CA VAL A 619 -2.31 -30.04 4.17
C VAL A 619 -1.46 -31.29 4.39
N ASN A 620 -0.61 -31.31 5.42
CA ASN A 620 0.20 -32.47 5.78
C ASN A 620 -0.64 -33.74 5.99
N GLU A 621 -1.80 -33.64 6.61
CA GLU A 621 -2.71 -34.77 6.83
C GLU A 621 -3.30 -35.34 5.53
N THR A 622 -3.32 -34.56 4.45
CA THR A 622 -3.79 -35.01 3.13
C THR A 622 -2.68 -35.58 2.25
N LEU A 623 -1.41 -35.30 2.55
CA LEU A 623 -0.28 -35.77 1.76
C LEU A 623 -0.09 -37.29 1.90
N THR A 624 0.27 -37.93 0.79
CA THR A 624 0.57 -39.35 0.68
C THR A 624 2.04 -39.59 0.36
N GLU A 625 2.51 -40.83 0.45
CA GLU A 625 3.87 -41.20 0.02
C GLU A 625 4.14 -40.83 -1.46
N ALA A 626 3.10 -40.80 -2.30
CA ALA A 626 3.21 -40.45 -3.72
C ALA A 626 3.52 -38.96 -3.95
N ASP A 627 3.14 -38.09 -3.00
CA ASP A 627 3.41 -36.65 -3.06
C ASP A 627 4.88 -36.33 -2.71
N GLY A 628 5.63 -37.33 -2.24
CA GLY A 628 7.07 -37.23 -2.02
C GLY A 628 7.47 -36.30 -0.87
N PHE A 629 6.55 -36.00 0.05
CA PHE A 629 6.84 -35.23 1.27
C PHE A 629 7.33 -36.14 2.39
N THR A 630 8.44 -35.77 3.02
CA THR A 630 8.99 -36.46 4.18
C THR A 630 9.22 -35.45 5.30
N VAL A 631 8.51 -35.61 6.42
CA VAL A 631 8.64 -34.74 7.59
C VAL A 631 10.06 -34.84 8.15
N THR A 632 10.64 -33.68 8.49
CA THR A 632 11.96 -33.58 9.13
C THR A 632 11.78 -33.08 10.55
N GLU A 633 12.24 -33.83 11.55
CA GLU A 633 12.25 -33.35 12.94
C GLU A 633 13.37 -32.31 13.12
N GLY A 634 13.06 -31.12 13.67
CA GLY A 634 14.06 -30.10 13.93
C GLY A 634 13.54 -28.66 13.91
N THR A 635 14.45 -27.72 13.70
CA THR A 635 14.18 -26.28 13.55
C THR A 635 13.83 -25.92 12.11
N THR A 636 13.16 -24.77 11.90
CA THR A 636 12.87 -24.20 10.58
C THR A 636 14.13 -24.20 9.67
N PRO A 637 14.05 -24.72 8.44
CA PRO A 637 15.16 -24.68 7.48
C PRO A 637 15.57 -23.24 7.13
N SER A 638 16.86 -23.01 6.82
CA SER A 638 17.36 -21.68 6.40
C SER A 638 16.76 -21.20 5.07
N VAL A 639 16.41 -22.14 4.20
CA VAL A 639 15.67 -21.89 2.97
C VAL A 639 14.60 -22.97 2.78
N TYR A 640 13.39 -22.58 2.41
CA TYR A 640 12.30 -23.51 2.11
C TYR A 640 11.25 -22.86 1.19
N LYS A 641 10.27 -23.63 0.73
CA LYS A 641 9.07 -23.15 0.04
C LYS A 641 7.84 -23.57 0.83
N ILE A 642 6.74 -22.83 0.71
CA ILE A 642 5.46 -23.24 1.28
C ILE A 642 4.68 -23.97 0.20
N LEU A 643 4.14 -25.17 0.50
CA LEU A 643 3.14 -25.81 -0.35
C LEU A 643 1.76 -25.34 0.08
N ASN A 644 1.07 -24.68 -0.83
CA ASN A 644 -0.28 -24.21 -0.62
C ASN A 644 -1.29 -25.36 -0.82
N ALA A 645 -2.50 -25.19 -0.26
CA ALA A 645 -3.56 -26.20 -0.37
C ALA A 645 -4.00 -26.48 -1.82
N ASP A 646 -3.79 -25.55 -2.74
CA ASP A 646 -4.07 -25.71 -4.18
C ASP A 646 -2.97 -26.48 -4.95
N GLY A 647 -1.89 -26.89 -4.26
CA GLY A 647 -0.75 -27.60 -4.82
C GLY A 647 0.31 -26.70 -5.45
N SER A 648 0.16 -25.37 -5.37
CA SER A 648 1.18 -24.40 -5.80
C SER A 648 2.27 -24.23 -4.73
N TYR A 649 3.46 -23.82 -5.16
CA TYR A 649 4.57 -23.49 -4.26
C TYR A 649 4.75 -21.98 -4.17
N SER A 650 5.04 -21.48 -2.97
CA SER A 650 5.41 -20.09 -2.76
C SER A 650 6.74 -19.71 -3.43
N ALA A 651 7.02 -18.42 -3.48
CA ALA A 651 8.40 -17.93 -3.64
C ALA A 651 9.29 -18.44 -2.47
N LEU A 652 10.60 -18.52 -2.72
CA LEU A 652 11.60 -18.93 -1.72
C LEU A 652 11.45 -18.14 -0.41
N GLN A 653 11.40 -18.89 0.70
CA GLN A 653 11.46 -18.37 2.06
C GLN A 653 12.88 -18.56 2.58
N GLY A 654 13.52 -17.49 3.08
CA GLY A 654 14.88 -17.55 3.60
C GLY A 654 15.55 -16.18 3.57
N THR A 655 16.74 -16.09 4.16
CA THR A 655 17.55 -14.85 4.12
C THR A 655 18.43 -14.85 2.87
N GLU A 656 18.35 -13.76 2.10
CA GLU A 656 19.25 -13.47 0.96
C GLU A 656 20.50 -12.72 1.44
N GLU A 657 21.67 -13.29 1.15
CA GLU A 657 22.98 -12.68 1.36
C GLU A 657 23.54 -12.16 0.03
N MET A 658 23.90 -10.87 0.00
CA MET A 658 24.58 -10.27 -1.15
C MET A 658 26.09 -10.46 -1.05
N LEU A 659 26.65 -11.33 -1.89
CA LEU A 659 28.07 -11.61 -1.99
C LEU A 659 28.82 -10.42 -2.63
N LYS A 660 30.02 -10.15 -2.12
CA LYS A 660 30.91 -9.07 -2.59
C LYS A 660 32.20 -9.63 -3.19
N GLY A 661 32.80 -8.89 -4.12
CA GLY A 661 34.07 -9.26 -4.74
C GLY A 661 33.97 -10.39 -5.76
N VAL A 662 32.76 -10.85 -6.08
CA VAL A 662 32.50 -11.78 -7.18
C VAL A 662 32.31 -10.98 -8.47
N THR A 663 33.04 -11.34 -9.51
CA THR A 663 32.85 -10.78 -10.86
C THR A 663 32.47 -11.86 -11.84
N TYR A 664 31.83 -11.49 -12.94
CA TYR A 664 31.38 -12.45 -13.93
C TYR A 664 31.91 -12.06 -15.32
N THR A 665 32.18 -13.08 -16.13
CA THR A 665 32.54 -12.90 -17.54
C THR A 665 31.61 -13.72 -18.42
N LEU A 666 31.21 -13.15 -19.55
CA LEU A 666 30.33 -13.80 -20.52
C LEU A 666 31.13 -14.26 -21.74
N ASN A 667 31.02 -15.55 -22.07
CA ASN A 667 31.63 -16.16 -23.24
C ASN A 667 30.53 -16.67 -24.19
N ALA A 668 30.52 -16.16 -25.41
CA ALA A 668 29.56 -16.53 -26.45
C ALA A 668 30.11 -17.56 -27.48
N ASP A 669 31.20 -18.26 -27.17
CA ASP A 669 31.77 -19.34 -28.00
C ASP A 669 32.10 -20.58 -27.15
N SER A 670 31.19 -20.95 -26.25
CA SER A 670 31.37 -22.14 -25.43
C SER A 670 31.13 -23.43 -26.21
N LYS A 671 31.73 -24.52 -25.73
CA LYS A 671 31.49 -25.87 -26.24
C LYS A 671 30.33 -26.59 -25.56
N TRP A 672 29.89 -26.08 -24.40
CA TRP A 672 28.90 -26.70 -23.52
C TRP A 672 27.51 -26.05 -23.64
N GLY A 673 27.46 -24.86 -24.23
CA GLY A 673 26.27 -24.09 -24.57
C GLY A 673 26.67 -22.98 -25.55
N ASP A 674 25.71 -22.17 -25.99
CA ASP A 674 26.00 -21.00 -26.84
C ASP A 674 26.52 -19.82 -26.04
N ILE A 675 26.15 -19.78 -24.76
CA ILE A 675 26.50 -18.76 -23.79
C ILE A 675 27.05 -19.47 -22.56
N GLN A 676 28.15 -18.98 -22.03
CA GLN A 676 28.75 -19.44 -20.78
C GLN A 676 29.10 -18.25 -19.90
N LEU A 677 28.62 -18.28 -18.67
CA LEU A 677 28.90 -17.30 -17.63
C LEU A 677 29.91 -17.91 -16.66
N ASN A 678 31.03 -17.22 -16.43
CA ASN A 678 32.07 -17.67 -15.51
C ASN A 678 32.24 -16.67 -14.38
N ALA A 679 32.08 -17.15 -13.14
CA ALA A 679 32.36 -16.40 -11.94
C ALA A 679 33.85 -16.42 -11.61
N ASP A 680 34.38 -15.28 -11.19
CA ASP A 680 35.67 -15.16 -10.51
C ASP A 680 35.43 -14.68 -9.08
N GLY A 681 36.10 -15.30 -8.11
CA GLY A 681 35.96 -14.98 -6.68
C GLY A 681 34.73 -15.56 -5.97
N LEU A 682 33.92 -16.41 -6.63
CA LEU A 682 32.76 -17.06 -6.00
C LEU A 682 33.18 -18.16 -5.01
N ASP A 683 32.80 -18.01 -3.75
CA ASP A 683 32.99 -19.01 -2.69
C ASP A 683 31.63 -19.38 -2.08
N LEU A 684 31.22 -20.65 -2.26
CA LEU A 684 30.01 -21.24 -1.68
C LEU A 684 30.35 -22.48 -0.84
N SER A 685 31.57 -22.58 -0.32
CA SER A 685 32.03 -23.76 0.42
C SER A 685 31.25 -24.02 1.71
N GLU A 686 30.70 -22.98 2.35
CA GLU A 686 29.86 -23.07 3.56
C GLU A 686 28.35 -23.03 3.27
N ALA A 687 27.95 -22.82 2.01
CA ALA A 687 26.54 -22.65 1.61
C ALA A 687 25.72 -23.96 1.62
N GLY A 688 26.40 -25.11 1.66
CA GLY A 688 25.78 -26.43 1.60
C GLY A 688 25.37 -26.84 0.19
N THR A 689 24.36 -27.71 0.08
CA THR A 689 23.86 -28.21 -1.21
C THR A 689 23.26 -27.06 -2.05
N VAL A 690 23.68 -26.93 -3.31
CA VAL A 690 23.06 -26.00 -4.27
C VAL A 690 21.87 -26.70 -4.93
N TYR A 691 20.66 -26.23 -4.67
CA TYR A 691 19.43 -26.77 -5.27
C TYR A 691 19.14 -26.18 -6.64
N GLY A 692 19.50 -24.92 -6.87
CA GLY A 692 19.23 -24.22 -8.12
C GLY A 692 19.94 -22.88 -8.22
N VAL A 693 19.97 -22.33 -9.44
CA VAL A 693 20.45 -20.98 -9.69
C VAL A 693 19.41 -20.20 -10.49
N LEU A 694 19.23 -18.92 -10.16
CA LEU A 694 18.42 -17.96 -10.91
C LEU A 694 19.37 -16.95 -11.56
N VAL A 695 19.15 -16.66 -12.84
CA VAL A 695 19.80 -15.55 -13.54
C VAL A 695 18.74 -14.51 -13.84
N THR A 696 18.90 -13.31 -13.27
CA THR A 696 18.04 -12.16 -13.56
C THR A 696 18.68 -11.33 -14.65
N THR A 697 17.88 -10.95 -15.64
CA THR A 697 18.27 -10.04 -16.70
C THR A 697 17.31 -8.86 -16.78
N ALA A 698 17.78 -7.73 -17.29
CA ALA A 698 16.94 -6.59 -17.64
C ALA A 698 16.99 -6.33 -19.15
N ASN A 699 15.83 -6.04 -19.73
CA ASN A 699 15.73 -5.55 -21.11
C ASN A 699 16.11 -4.06 -21.20
N GLN A 700 16.07 -3.47 -22.41
CA GLN A 700 16.42 -2.05 -22.61
C GLN A 700 15.44 -1.07 -21.93
N SER A 701 14.20 -1.49 -21.68
CA SER A 701 13.18 -0.71 -20.96
C SER A 701 13.36 -0.76 -19.44
N GLY A 702 14.20 -1.67 -18.94
CA GLY A 702 14.41 -1.91 -17.52
C GLY A 702 13.51 -3.00 -16.92
N ASP A 703 12.69 -3.70 -17.73
CA ASP A 703 11.87 -4.80 -17.23
C ASP A 703 12.75 -6.02 -16.95
N GLU A 704 12.58 -6.61 -15.77
CA GLU A 704 13.33 -7.78 -15.35
C GLU A 704 12.71 -9.09 -15.83
N SER A 705 13.59 -10.07 -16.06
CA SER A 705 13.24 -11.44 -16.40
C SER A 705 14.12 -12.39 -15.60
N ILE A 706 13.55 -13.45 -15.04
CA ILE A 706 14.26 -14.42 -14.21
C ILE A 706 14.29 -15.78 -14.92
N TYR A 707 15.46 -16.42 -14.92
CA TYR A 707 15.70 -17.70 -15.60
C TYR A 707 16.26 -18.74 -14.63
N GLY A 708 15.52 -19.83 -14.44
CA GLY A 708 15.97 -20.97 -13.65
C GLY A 708 17.00 -21.82 -14.39
N MET A 709 18.10 -22.16 -13.71
CA MET A 709 19.20 -22.98 -14.22
C MET A 709 19.24 -24.33 -13.50
N ARG A 710 19.22 -25.43 -14.24
CA ARG A 710 19.18 -26.79 -13.70
C ARG A 710 20.58 -27.42 -13.69
N HIS A 711 20.62 -28.71 -13.32
CA HIS A 711 21.82 -29.53 -13.46
C HIS A 711 22.37 -29.61 -14.89
N LEU A 712 21.53 -29.41 -15.92
CA LEU A 712 21.97 -29.37 -17.32
C LEU A 712 22.89 -28.18 -17.58
N GLU A 713 22.61 -27.03 -16.96
CA GLU A 713 23.36 -25.77 -17.11
C GLU A 713 24.58 -25.67 -16.17
N ASN A 714 25.01 -26.79 -15.57
CA ASN A 714 26.22 -26.97 -14.74
C ASN A 714 26.24 -26.26 -13.38
N ILE A 715 25.11 -26.28 -12.66
CA ILE A 715 25.05 -25.73 -11.28
C ILE A 715 25.84 -26.53 -10.21
N TRP A 716 26.46 -27.67 -10.55
CA TRP A 716 26.98 -28.64 -9.55
C TRP A 716 28.47 -28.99 -9.67
N LYS A 717 29.05 -29.12 -10.87
CA LYS A 717 30.41 -29.70 -11.02
C LYS A 717 31.50 -28.68 -10.78
N LYS A 718 31.25 -27.47 -11.26
CA LYS A 718 32.12 -26.31 -11.16
C LYS A 718 31.20 -25.11 -10.96
N ILE A 719 30.80 -24.94 -9.71
CA ILE A 719 29.93 -23.86 -9.27
C ILE A 719 30.54 -22.53 -9.77
N GLY A 720 29.73 -21.71 -10.44
CA GLY A 720 30.17 -20.48 -11.08
C GLY A 720 30.50 -20.57 -12.58
N GLU A 721 30.60 -21.77 -13.18
CA GLU A 721 30.72 -21.96 -14.64
C GLU A 721 29.37 -22.41 -15.24
N LEU A 722 28.42 -21.49 -15.41
CA LEU A 722 27.09 -21.78 -15.97
C LEU A 722 27.12 -21.75 -17.50
N ALA A 723 26.52 -22.73 -18.17
CA ALA A 723 26.46 -22.74 -19.64
C ALA A 723 25.08 -23.18 -20.15
N TRP A 724 24.50 -22.41 -21.08
CA TRP A 724 23.19 -22.67 -21.65
C TRP A 724 23.16 -22.36 -23.15
N SER A 725 22.11 -22.82 -23.83
CA SER A 725 21.87 -22.52 -25.24
C SER A 725 20.72 -21.53 -25.39
N VAL A 726 20.85 -20.61 -26.35
CA VAL A 726 19.76 -19.71 -26.79
C VAL A 726 19.14 -20.16 -28.12
N GLY A 727 19.46 -21.39 -28.54
CA GLY A 727 18.95 -22.04 -29.74
C GLY A 727 19.92 -22.02 -30.92
N ASP A 728 21.15 -21.52 -30.74
CA ASP A 728 22.19 -21.59 -31.77
C ASP A 728 22.83 -23.00 -31.84
N ARG A 729 23.04 -23.63 -30.70
CA ARG A 729 23.48 -25.01 -30.58
C ARG A 729 22.42 -25.84 -29.90
N THR A 730 21.90 -26.82 -30.62
CA THR A 730 20.86 -27.72 -30.10
C THR A 730 21.43 -29.00 -29.49
N THR A 731 22.74 -29.25 -29.61
CA THR A 731 23.42 -30.41 -29.02
C THR A 731 24.81 -30.04 -28.48
N GLU A 732 25.20 -30.56 -27.33
CA GLU A 732 26.56 -30.36 -26.82
C GLU A 732 27.59 -31.24 -27.56
N VAL A 733 28.89 -31.03 -27.30
CA VAL A 733 30.01 -31.76 -27.93
C VAL A 733 29.96 -33.29 -27.81
N LYS A 734 29.12 -33.84 -26.94
CA LYS A 734 28.91 -35.28 -26.77
C LYS A 734 27.64 -35.82 -27.44
N GLY A 735 26.91 -34.96 -28.15
CA GLY A 735 25.69 -35.31 -28.88
C GLY A 735 24.42 -35.29 -28.04
N ASN A 736 24.47 -34.86 -26.77
CA ASN A 736 23.27 -34.74 -25.94
C ASN A 736 22.45 -33.50 -26.36
N PRO A 737 21.12 -33.59 -26.46
CA PRO A 737 20.25 -32.44 -26.70
C PRO A 737 20.40 -31.37 -25.62
N LEU A 738 20.43 -30.12 -26.03
CA LEU A 738 20.39 -28.95 -25.16
C LEU A 738 18.97 -28.39 -25.09
N SER A 739 18.59 -27.92 -23.92
CA SER A 739 17.37 -27.15 -23.72
C SER A 739 17.67 -25.69 -23.97
N TYR A 740 16.90 -25.06 -24.85
CA TYR A 740 17.16 -23.68 -25.26
C TYR A 740 15.95 -22.75 -25.24
N ARG A 741 14.73 -23.30 -25.33
CA ARG A 741 13.48 -22.51 -25.46
C ARG A 741 13.31 -21.50 -24.33
N ALA A 742 13.53 -21.96 -23.08
CA ALA A 742 13.44 -21.14 -21.88
C ALA A 742 14.43 -19.95 -21.84
N TYR A 743 15.45 -19.94 -22.70
CA TYR A 743 16.54 -18.96 -22.66
C TYR A 743 16.66 -18.14 -23.96
N GLN A 744 15.79 -18.36 -24.97
CA GLN A 744 15.95 -17.72 -26.29
C GLN A 744 15.78 -16.20 -26.22
N ASP A 745 14.85 -15.75 -25.39
CA ASP A 745 14.52 -14.34 -25.14
C ASP A 745 15.55 -13.63 -24.27
N MET A 746 16.51 -14.34 -23.66
CA MET A 746 17.64 -13.72 -22.95
C MET A 746 18.51 -12.85 -23.89
N GLN A 747 18.52 -13.15 -25.20
CA GLN A 747 19.33 -12.42 -26.17
C GLN A 747 18.94 -10.94 -26.23
N GLY A 748 19.94 -10.06 -26.16
CA GLY A 748 19.77 -8.61 -26.11
C GLY A 748 19.48 -8.04 -24.72
N GLN A 749 19.29 -8.90 -23.71
CA GLN A 749 19.13 -8.47 -22.31
C GLN A 749 20.48 -8.44 -21.58
N THR A 750 20.55 -7.70 -20.48
CA THR A 750 21.76 -7.62 -19.64
C THR A 750 21.55 -8.41 -18.35
N ILE A 751 22.49 -9.28 -17.98
CA ILE A 751 22.46 -9.97 -16.68
C ILE A 751 22.72 -8.94 -15.57
N THR A 752 21.79 -8.84 -14.63
CA THR A 752 21.81 -7.88 -13.50
C THR A 752 22.03 -8.56 -12.16
N LYS A 753 21.58 -9.81 -11.99
CA LYS A 753 21.75 -10.58 -10.76
C LYS A 753 21.92 -12.07 -11.02
N VAL A 754 22.75 -12.74 -10.23
CA VAL A 754 22.84 -14.21 -10.18
C VAL A 754 22.60 -14.67 -8.75
N THR A 755 21.60 -15.51 -8.54
CA THR A 755 21.17 -15.98 -7.21
C THR A 755 21.30 -17.50 -7.10
N TYR A 756 22.06 -17.96 -6.12
CA TYR A 756 22.25 -19.38 -5.79
C TYR A 756 21.34 -19.76 -4.62
N ILE A 757 20.54 -20.80 -4.82
CA ILE A 757 19.62 -21.34 -3.83
C ILE A 757 20.32 -22.52 -3.14
N CYS A 758 20.75 -22.33 -1.88
CA CYS A 758 21.60 -23.28 -1.18
C CYS A 758 20.97 -23.73 0.15
N ALA A 759 21.36 -24.90 0.67
CA ALA A 759 20.82 -25.47 1.91
C ALA A 759 20.91 -24.52 3.12
N ASN A 760 21.97 -23.71 3.21
CA ASN A 760 22.19 -22.81 4.34
C ASN A 760 21.75 -21.37 4.08
N GLY A 761 21.17 -21.05 2.91
CA GLY A 761 20.70 -19.70 2.59
C GLY A 761 20.62 -19.40 1.10
N ILE A 762 20.18 -18.19 0.78
CA ILE A 762 20.12 -17.68 -0.60
C ILE A 762 21.30 -16.73 -0.79
N TYR A 763 22.11 -16.92 -1.82
CA TYR A 763 23.32 -16.13 -2.05
C TYR A 763 23.28 -15.46 -3.42
N SER A 764 23.33 -14.13 -3.44
CA SER A 764 23.14 -13.34 -4.65
C SER A 764 24.35 -12.47 -4.95
N VAL A 765 24.61 -12.27 -6.24
CA VAL A 765 25.62 -11.35 -6.75
C VAL A 765 24.92 -10.33 -7.66
N ASP A 766 25.02 -9.06 -7.30
CA ASP A 766 24.64 -7.94 -8.17
C ASP A 766 25.76 -7.69 -9.19
N THR A 767 25.42 -7.74 -10.47
CA THR A 767 26.38 -7.56 -11.57
C THR A 767 26.34 -6.16 -12.18
N THR A 768 25.42 -5.29 -11.77
CA THR A 768 25.22 -3.95 -12.34
C THR A 768 26.38 -3.00 -12.08
N ALA A 769 27.14 -3.22 -10.99
CA ALA A 769 28.29 -2.42 -10.61
C ALA A 769 29.61 -2.84 -11.30
N GLN A 770 29.60 -3.88 -12.12
CA GLN A 770 30.81 -4.32 -12.85
C GLN A 770 31.17 -3.34 -13.96
N GLU A 771 32.46 -3.17 -14.23
CA GLU A 771 32.94 -2.25 -15.29
C GLU A 771 32.43 -2.62 -16.68
N THR A 772 32.20 -3.92 -16.92
CA THR A 772 31.69 -4.44 -18.19
C THR A 772 30.29 -5.01 -17.98
N ALA A 773 29.30 -4.43 -18.64
CA ALA A 773 27.94 -4.94 -18.63
C ALA A 773 27.88 -6.33 -19.27
N LEU A 774 27.13 -7.23 -18.65
CA LEU A 774 26.98 -8.63 -19.09
C LEU A 774 25.81 -8.77 -20.06
N ALA A 775 25.89 -8.05 -21.18
CA ALA A 775 24.90 -8.11 -22.25
C ALA A 775 24.97 -9.47 -22.96
N VAL A 776 23.84 -10.20 -23.01
CA VAL A 776 23.74 -11.47 -23.72
C VAL A 776 23.64 -11.17 -25.21
N PRO A 777 24.65 -11.52 -26.02
CA PRO A 777 24.66 -11.15 -27.43
C PRO A 777 23.66 -11.98 -28.23
N TYR A 778 23.16 -11.41 -29.33
CA TYR A 778 22.36 -12.14 -30.30
C TYR A 778 23.24 -13.14 -31.07
N LYS A 779 22.71 -14.34 -31.30
CA LYS A 779 23.29 -15.33 -32.20
C LYS A 779 22.66 -15.16 -33.58
N ALA A 780 23.39 -14.54 -34.49
CA ALA A 780 22.92 -14.43 -35.87
C ALA A 780 22.71 -15.83 -36.45
N ALA A 781 21.51 -16.10 -36.99
CA ALA A 781 21.04 -17.41 -37.49
C ALA A 781 21.70 -17.86 -38.80
N VAL A 782 22.97 -17.49 -38.99
CA VAL A 782 23.73 -17.66 -40.23
C VAL A 782 25.14 -18.13 -39.89
N ASP A 783 25.53 -19.31 -40.35
CA ASP A 783 26.88 -19.83 -40.24
C ASP A 783 27.79 -19.24 -41.32
N ALA A 784 29.05 -18.98 -40.98
CA ALA A 784 30.07 -18.48 -41.91
C ALA A 784 31.01 -19.63 -42.32
N ALA A 785 31.30 -19.73 -43.61
CA ALA A 785 32.24 -20.70 -44.17
C ALA A 785 33.18 -20.03 -45.17
N VAL A 786 34.46 -20.38 -45.13
CA VAL A 786 35.49 -19.88 -46.06
C VAL A 786 36.12 -21.07 -46.78
N THR A 787 36.29 -20.97 -48.10
CA THR A 787 36.96 -22.00 -48.88
C THR A 787 38.47 -21.99 -48.64
N ASN A 788 39.13 -23.15 -48.72
CA ASN A 788 40.59 -23.20 -48.79
C ASN A 788 41.09 -22.59 -50.12
N GLY A 789 42.32 -22.07 -50.12
CA GLY A 789 42.92 -21.40 -51.28
C GLY A 789 44.39 -21.73 -51.46
N THR A 790 45.03 -21.08 -52.43
CA THR A 790 46.48 -21.17 -52.67
C THR A 790 47.20 -19.99 -52.01
N SER A 791 48.38 -20.21 -51.44
CA SER A 791 49.23 -19.14 -50.87
C SER A 791 49.80 -18.21 -51.94
N GLY A 792 50.24 -17.01 -51.55
CA GLY A 792 50.75 -15.97 -52.45
C GLY A 792 49.67 -14.91 -52.72
N ASP A 793 49.46 -14.59 -53.99
CA ASP A 793 48.41 -13.66 -54.44
C ASP A 793 47.17 -14.47 -54.87
N GLY A 794 46.00 -14.18 -54.31
CA GLY A 794 44.80 -14.95 -54.60
C GLY A 794 43.55 -14.45 -53.91
N SER A 795 42.50 -15.26 -53.99
CA SER A 795 41.25 -15.02 -53.29
C SER A 795 40.56 -16.32 -52.90
N VAL A 796 39.77 -16.25 -51.82
CA VAL A 796 38.89 -17.33 -51.34
C VAL A 796 37.47 -16.80 -51.15
N SER A 797 36.49 -17.69 -51.28
CA SER A 797 35.07 -17.35 -51.12
C SER A 797 34.66 -17.43 -49.65
N LEU A 798 34.01 -16.37 -49.17
CA LEU A 798 33.28 -16.32 -47.91
C LEU A 798 31.80 -16.56 -48.21
N SER A 799 31.17 -17.47 -47.49
CA SER A 799 29.77 -17.83 -47.67
C SER A 799 29.05 -17.87 -46.34
N PHE A 800 27.74 -17.64 -46.41
CA PHE A 800 26.85 -17.53 -45.27
C PHE A 800 25.70 -18.51 -45.47
N THR A 801 25.37 -19.33 -44.48
CA THR A 801 24.32 -20.36 -44.61
C THR A 801 23.38 -20.32 -43.42
N GLU A 802 22.07 -20.35 -43.64
CA GLU A 802 21.11 -20.53 -42.55
C GLU A 802 21.09 -21.98 -42.06
N LYS A 803 20.54 -22.19 -40.87
CA LYS A 803 20.44 -23.52 -40.24
C LYS A 803 19.62 -24.56 -41.01
N ASP A 804 18.74 -24.11 -41.91
CA ASP A 804 17.98 -24.98 -42.80
C ASP A 804 18.77 -25.41 -44.05
N GLY A 805 20.03 -24.97 -44.19
CA GLY A 805 20.92 -25.26 -45.30
C GLY A 805 20.85 -24.25 -46.44
N THR A 806 20.05 -23.18 -46.33
CA THR A 806 19.91 -22.17 -47.39
C THR A 806 21.09 -21.21 -47.39
N THR A 807 21.79 -21.09 -48.51
CA THR A 807 22.86 -20.10 -48.69
C THR A 807 22.30 -18.68 -48.75
N LYS A 808 22.84 -17.77 -47.94
CA LYS A 808 22.56 -16.33 -47.96
C LYS A 808 23.68 -15.56 -48.64
N THR A 809 23.34 -14.35 -49.09
CA THR A 809 24.29 -13.43 -49.71
C THR A 809 24.96 -12.47 -48.72
N SER A 810 24.47 -12.35 -47.48
CA SER A 810 24.99 -11.39 -46.48
C SER A 810 24.61 -11.78 -45.04
N LEU A 811 25.28 -11.14 -44.07
CA LEU A 811 24.89 -11.07 -42.66
C LEU A 811 23.61 -10.23 -42.48
N PRO A 812 22.98 -10.24 -41.29
CA PRO A 812 21.86 -9.34 -40.98
C PRO A 812 22.19 -7.88 -41.31
N ASP A 813 21.21 -7.11 -41.80
CA ASP A 813 21.41 -5.72 -42.27
C ASP A 813 21.93 -4.78 -41.17
N ASP A 814 21.67 -5.10 -39.90
CA ASP A 814 22.09 -4.35 -38.72
C ASP A 814 23.38 -4.89 -38.08
N PHE A 815 24.04 -5.87 -38.69
CA PHE A 815 25.34 -6.39 -38.26
C PHE A 815 26.46 -5.50 -38.82
N ASP A 816 27.15 -4.73 -37.97
CA ASP A 816 28.23 -3.82 -38.39
C ASP A 816 29.56 -4.56 -38.48
N ALA A 817 29.74 -5.30 -39.58
CA ALA A 817 30.80 -6.28 -39.72
C ALA A 817 32.21 -5.67 -39.82
N VAL A 818 33.07 -6.04 -38.87
CA VAL A 818 34.52 -5.84 -38.89
C VAL A 818 35.20 -7.19 -39.07
N TYR A 819 35.93 -7.33 -40.17
CA TYR A 819 36.63 -8.56 -40.52
C TYR A 819 38.09 -8.51 -40.05
N ILE A 820 38.48 -9.47 -39.22
CA ILE A 820 39.82 -9.60 -38.66
C ILE A 820 40.39 -10.95 -39.08
N ILE A 821 41.54 -10.95 -39.76
CA ILE A 821 42.24 -12.19 -40.13
C ILE A 821 43.37 -12.43 -39.15
N ARG A 822 43.42 -13.62 -38.58
CA ARG A 822 44.50 -14.10 -37.72
C ARG A 822 45.25 -15.25 -38.39
N ASN A 823 46.55 -15.32 -38.16
CA ASN A 823 47.38 -16.44 -38.59
C ASN A 823 47.20 -17.66 -37.64
N ALA A 824 47.94 -18.74 -37.90
CA ALA A 824 47.91 -19.96 -37.07
C ALA A 824 48.37 -19.74 -35.61
N ALA A 825 49.20 -18.72 -35.35
CA ALA A 825 49.63 -18.33 -34.00
C ALA A 825 48.56 -17.50 -33.26
N GLY A 826 47.50 -17.07 -33.95
CA GLY A 826 46.44 -16.24 -33.40
C GLY A 826 46.72 -14.74 -33.49
N ASP A 827 47.86 -14.33 -34.06
CA ASP A 827 48.20 -12.94 -34.27
C ASP A 827 47.36 -12.34 -35.39
N GLU A 828 46.87 -11.12 -35.19
CA GLU A 828 46.22 -10.36 -36.25
C GLU A 828 47.23 -10.06 -37.36
N VAL A 829 46.85 -10.40 -38.59
CA VAL A 829 47.66 -10.10 -39.78
C VAL A 829 47.46 -8.62 -40.10
N ALA A 830 48.17 -7.76 -39.36
CA ALA A 830 48.09 -6.31 -39.52
C ALA A 830 48.58 -5.91 -40.92
N ASN A 831 47.89 -4.95 -41.55
CA ASN A 831 48.30 -4.29 -42.78
C ASN A 831 49.51 -3.34 -42.57
N THR A 832 50.58 -3.81 -41.92
CA THR A 832 51.81 -3.02 -41.67
C THR A 832 53.08 -3.88 -41.64
N SER A 833 53.76 -3.88 -42.79
CA SER A 833 55.20 -3.96 -43.09
C SER A 833 56.18 -4.80 -42.22
N ALA A 834 56.51 -6.01 -42.67
CA ALA A 834 57.89 -6.43 -42.97
C ALA A 834 57.85 -7.63 -43.95
N ARG A 835 58.54 -7.47 -45.09
CA ARG A 835 58.38 -8.13 -46.41
C ARG A 835 56.95 -8.03 -47.00
N ALA A 836 56.59 -6.84 -47.51
CA ALA A 836 55.33 -6.57 -48.24
C ALA A 836 54.10 -7.27 -47.61
N ALA A 837 53.82 -6.92 -46.34
CA ALA A 837 52.86 -7.56 -45.44
C ALA A 837 51.64 -8.13 -46.16
N SER A 838 51.28 -9.38 -45.87
CA SER A 838 50.16 -10.03 -46.53
C SER A 838 48.90 -9.17 -46.41
N GLU A 839 48.44 -8.60 -47.52
CA GLU A 839 47.33 -7.64 -47.52
C GLU A 839 46.02 -8.42 -47.64
N PHE A 840 45.37 -8.75 -46.52
CA PHE A 840 44.02 -9.29 -46.58
C PHE A 840 43.00 -8.17 -46.72
N THR A 841 42.09 -8.31 -47.67
CA THR A 841 40.95 -7.42 -47.88
C THR A 841 39.68 -8.25 -48.02
N VAL A 842 38.66 -7.89 -47.25
CA VAL A 842 37.33 -8.52 -47.36
C VAL A 842 36.41 -7.53 -48.06
N SER A 843 35.87 -7.92 -49.21
CA SER A 843 34.92 -7.11 -49.97
C SER A 843 33.78 -8.00 -50.47
N GLY A 844 32.58 -7.74 -49.97
CA GLY A 844 31.45 -8.65 -50.16
C GLY A 844 31.77 -10.05 -49.64
N ASN A 845 31.51 -11.06 -50.46
CA ASN A 845 31.67 -12.49 -50.12
C ASN A 845 33.04 -13.06 -50.59
N VAL A 846 34.06 -12.21 -50.70
CA VAL A 846 35.39 -12.60 -51.18
C VAL A 846 36.46 -12.01 -50.29
N ILE A 847 37.39 -12.86 -49.86
CA ILE A 847 38.62 -12.47 -49.19
C ILE A 847 39.72 -12.48 -50.25
N THR A 848 40.30 -11.32 -50.54
CA THR A 848 41.43 -11.18 -51.45
C THR A 848 42.70 -10.94 -50.65
N TYR A 849 43.78 -11.59 -51.03
CA TYR A 849 45.05 -11.49 -50.36
C TYR A 849 46.22 -11.38 -51.33
N LYS A 850 47.29 -10.71 -50.89
CA LYS A 850 48.58 -10.65 -51.59
C LYS A 850 49.68 -11.14 -50.68
N ASN A 851 50.70 -11.79 -51.24
CA ASN A 851 51.86 -12.32 -50.52
C ASN A 851 51.48 -13.12 -49.25
N ALA A 852 50.35 -13.84 -49.25
CA ALA A 852 49.91 -14.60 -48.08
C ALA A 852 50.74 -15.88 -47.92
N TYR A 853 51.27 -16.14 -46.72
CA TYR A 853 51.97 -17.38 -46.45
C TYR A 853 51.03 -18.60 -46.51
N ALA A 854 51.57 -19.77 -46.84
CA ALA A 854 50.85 -21.03 -46.67
C ALA A 854 50.66 -21.32 -45.17
N GLY A 855 49.49 -21.84 -44.79
CA GLY A 855 49.18 -22.11 -43.38
C GLY A 855 47.70 -21.98 -43.05
N ALA A 856 47.38 -22.20 -41.78
CA ALA A 856 46.03 -22.01 -41.24
C ALA A 856 45.76 -20.53 -40.91
N TYR A 857 44.57 -20.06 -41.25
CA TYR A 857 44.08 -18.72 -40.97
C TYR A 857 42.71 -18.79 -40.28
N THR A 858 42.43 -17.79 -39.45
CA THR A 858 41.14 -17.63 -38.79
C THR A 858 40.55 -16.28 -39.17
N LEU A 859 39.36 -16.28 -39.76
CA LEU A 859 38.54 -15.08 -39.91
C LEU A 859 37.65 -14.93 -38.67
N VAL A 860 37.78 -13.79 -38.01
CA VAL A 860 36.85 -13.31 -36.99
C VAL A 860 36.00 -12.21 -37.61
N ILE A 861 34.69 -12.42 -37.63
CA ILE A 861 33.70 -11.43 -38.05
C ILE A 861 33.10 -10.86 -36.77
N ARG A 862 33.54 -9.66 -36.41
CA ARG A 862 33.06 -8.94 -35.23
C ARG A 862 31.94 -7.99 -35.62
N ASP A 863 30.96 -7.84 -34.74
CA ASP A 863 29.96 -6.78 -34.85
C ASP A 863 30.44 -5.56 -34.05
N ALA A 864 30.76 -4.46 -34.73
CA ALA A 864 31.20 -3.22 -34.08
C ALA A 864 30.12 -2.58 -33.22
N SER A 865 28.83 -2.91 -33.44
CA SER A 865 27.74 -2.44 -32.58
C SER A 865 27.69 -3.17 -31.23
N GLY A 866 28.36 -4.32 -31.11
CA GLY A 866 28.34 -5.17 -29.91
C GLY A 866 27.02 -5.92 -29.68
N LYS A 867 26.10 -5.92 -30.66
CA LYS A 867 24.79 -6.57 -30.56
C LYS A 867 24.88 -8.08 -30.78
N TYR A 868 25.68 -8.51 -31.76
CA TYR A 868 25.81 -9.91 -32.14
C TYR A 868 27.13 -10.52 -31.63
N ALA A 869 27.12 -11.83 -31.38
CA ALA A 869 28.33 -12.56 -31.02
C ALA A 869 29.30 -12.65 -32.20
N ASP A 870 30.60 -12.52 -31.92
CA ASP A 870 31.67 -12.71 -32.90
C ASP A 870 31.54 -14.08 -33.60
N LYS A 871 31.65 -14.11 -34.93
CA LYS A 871 31.71 -15.37 -35.70
C LYS A 871 33.14 -15.69 -36.04
N THR A 872 33.54 -16.93 -35.80
CA THR A 872 34.91 -17.40 -36.06
C THR A 872 34.90 -18.56 -37.05
N VAL A 873 35.64 -18.44 -38.14
CA VAL A 873 35.78 -19.48 -39.17
C VAL A 873 37.25 -19.67 -39.53
N THR A 874 37.66 -20.91 -39.76
CA THR A 874 39.03 -21.25 -40.14
C THR A 874 39.11 -21.65 -41.61
N PHE A 875 40.20 -21.30 -42.28
CA PHE A 875 40.52 -21.73 -43.64
C PHE A 875 42.02 -21.93 -43.80
N THR A 876 42.44 -22.67 -44.82
CA THR A 876 43.85 -22.98 -45.08
C THR A 876 44.27 -22.47 -46.45
N LEU A 877 45.44 -21.83 -46.50
CA LEU A 877 46.13 -21.51 -47.76
C LEU A 877 47.23 -22.54 -48.00
N ILE A 878 47.20 -23.17 -49.18
CA ILE A 878 48.01 -24.33 -49.53
C ILE A 878 49.13 -23.94 -50.50
N THR A 879 50.31 -24.52 -50.32
CA THR A 879 51.43 -24.49 -51.29
C THR A 879 51.94 -25.89 -51.62
N ASP A 880 52.33 -26.06 -52.88
CA ASP A 880 53.06 -27.24 -53.37
C ASP A 880 54.58 -27.03 -53.34
N GLN A 881 55.05 -25.82 -52.98
CA GLN A 881 56.47 -25.51 -52.88
C GLN A 881 57.09 -26.22 -51.67
N ASN A 882 58.18 -26.95 -51.91
CA ASN A 882 58.99 -27.51 -50.83
C ASN A 882 59.79 -26.38 -50.17
N VAL A 883 59.41 -26.02 -48.94
CA VAL A 883 60.02 -24.92 -48.19
C VAL A 883 61.08 -25.36 -47.19
N ALA A 884 61.07 -26.62 -46.79
CA ALA A 884 62.01 -27.23 -45.87
C ALA A 884 62.59 -28.52 -46.47
N VAL A 885 63.85 -28.80 -46.16
CA VAL A 885 64.55 -30.03 -46.51
C VAL A 885 65.26 -30.57 -45.26
N ILE A 886 65.66 -31.83 -45.32
CA ILE A 886 66.42 -32.48 -44.25
C ILE A 886 67.86 -31.96 -44.28
N ARG A 887 68.41 -31.57 -43.12
CA ARG A 887 69.82 -31.21 -43.01
C ARG A 887 70.71 -32.38 -43.43
N LYS A 888 71.85 -32.09 -44.06
CA LYS A 888 72.81 -33.13 -44.49
C LYS A 888 73.28 -34.06 -43.36
N ASP A 889 73.31 -33.58 -42.12
CA ASP A 889 73.70 -34.34 -40.94
C ASP A 889 72.51 -35.03 -40.23
N HIS A 890 71.30 -34.98 -40.82
CA HIS A 890 70.06 -35.52 -40.29
C HIS A 890 69.62 -34.94 -38.93
N THR A 891 70.21 -33.83 -38.46
CA THR A 891 69.91 -33.24 -37.13
C THR A 891 68.60 -32.44 -37.06
N GLY A 892 67.84 -32.40 -38.15
CA GLY A 892 66.60 -31.65 -38.25
C GLY A 892 66.35 -31.16 -39.67
N LEU A 893 65.67 -30.02 -39.76
CA LEU A 893 65.28 -29.37 -41.00
C LEU A 893 66.08 -28.10 -41.25
N GLU A 894 66.30 -27.78 -42.52
CA GLU A 894 66.82 -26.50 -42.99
C GLU A 894 65.98 -25.96 -44.16
N ALA A 895 66.11 -24.68 -44.47
CA ALA A 895 65.41 -24.05 -45.59
C ALA A 895 65.80 -24.71 -46.92
N ALA A 896 64.81 -24.96 -47.78
CA ALA A 896 65.07 -25.46 -49.13
C ALA A 896 65.80 -24.41 -50.00
N LYS A 897 66.35 -24.84 -51.13
CA LYS A 897 67.06 -23.94 -52.05
C LYS A 897 66.11 -22.83 -52.56
N ASP A 898 66.59 -21.59 -52.54
CA ASP A 898 65.86 -20.40 -53.00
C ASP A 898 64.62 -20.01 -52.15
N VAL A 899 64.54 -20.51 -50.91
CA VAL A 899 63.50 -20.17 -49.90
C VAL A 899 64.06 -19.18 -48.88
N THR A 900 63.25 -18.24 -48.41
CA THR A 900 63.68 -17.29 -47.38
C THR A 900 63.59 -17.86 -45.97
N GLU A 901 64.36 -17.28 -45.04
CA GLU A 901 64.33 -17.64 -43.63
C GLU A 901 62.92 -17.50 -43.02
N GLU A 902 62.16 -16.48 -43.45
CA GLU A 902 60.77 -16.25 -43.04
C GLU A 902 59.81 -17.35 -43.55
N GLU A 903 59.96 -17.80 -44.80
CA GLU A 903 59.14 -18.88 -45.39
C GLU A 903 59.39 -20.21 -44.68
N PHE A 904 60.64 -20.47 -44.30
CA PHE A 904 61.02 -21.63 -43.50
C PHE A 904 60.51 -21.54 -42.05
N ALA A 905 60.64 -20.39 -41.40
CA ALA A 905 60.09 -20.18 -40.05
C ALA A 905 58.56 -20.37 -40.02
N ASN A 906 57.85 -19.90 -41.05
CA ASN A 906 56.41 -20.13 -41.19
C ASN A 906 56.06 -21.62 -41.40
N TYR A 907 56.90 -22.40 -42.09
CA TYR A 907 56.72 -23.85 -42.15
C TYR A 907 56.81 -24.49 -40.77
N ILE A 908 57.85 -24.14 -40.00
CA ILE A 908 58.07 -24.67 -38.64
C ILE A 908 56.89 -24.35 -37.73
N SER A 909 56.35 -23.13 -37.78
CA SER A 909 55.20 -22.73 -36.95
C SER A 909 53.89 -23.43 -37.34
N ASN A 910 53.76 -23.92 -38.58
CA ASN A 910 52.59 -24.64 -39.07
C ASN A 910 52.70 -26.16 -38.95
N ILE A 911 53.79 -26.71 -38.39
CA ILE A 911 53.89 -28.16 -38.13
C ILE A 911 52.74 -28.57 -37.21
N ALA A 912 51.85 -29.43 -37.69
CA ALA A 912 50.66 -29.88 -36.99
C ALA A 912 50.93 -31.17 -36.19
N SER A 913 51.78 -32.03 -36.74
CA SER A 913 52.18 -33.28 -36.09
C SER A 913 53.49 -33.82 -36.62
N VAL A 914 54.17 -34.58 -35.77
CA VAL A 914 55.34 -35.38 -36.13
C VAL A 914 55.03 -36.84 -35.81
N THR A 915 55.07 -37.70 -36.82
CA THR A 915 54.93 -39.15 -36.67
C THR A 915 56.30 -39.77 -36.59
N VAL A 916 56.56 -40.54 -35.54
CA VAL A 916 57.81 -41.28 -35.35
C VAL A 916 57.51 -42.76 -35.45
N LYS A 917 58.19 -43.43 -36.39
CA LYS A 917 58.10 -44.87 -36.60
C LYS A 917 59.44 -45.53 -36.28
N SER A 918 59.40 -46.60 -35.51
CA SER A 918 60.56 -47.46 -35.19
C SER A 918 60.13 -48.92 -35.25
N GLY A 919 60.66 -49.67 -36.23
CA GLY A 919 60.19 -51.03 -36.53
C GLY A 919 58.69 -51.06 -36.85
N ASP A 920 57.93 -51.88 -36.13
CA ASP A 920 56.47 -52.01 -36.25
C ASP A 920 55.68 -51.01 -35.39
N THR A 921 56.36 -50.15 -34.64
CA THR A 921 55.71 -49.17 -33.74
C THR A 921 55.66 -47.80 -34.40
N GLU A 922 54.48 -47.21 -34.47
CA GLU A 922 54.24 -45.88 -35.04
C GLU A 922 53.43 -45.04 -34.04
N LYS A 923 53.87 -43.82 -33.79
CA LYS A 923 53.17 -42.89 -32.90
C LYS A 923 53.23 -41.47 -33.43
N THR A 924 52.06 -40.83 -33.49
CA THR A 924 51.91 -39.43 -33.91
C THR A 924 51.85 -38.52 -32.70
N TYR A 925 52.70 -37.49 -32.69
CA TYR A 925 52.76 -36.45 -31.69
C TYR A 925 52.21 -35.17 -32.29
N LYS A 926 51.13 -34.64 -31.70
CA LYS A 926 50.58 -33.33 -32.10
C LYS A 926 51.40 -32.22 -31.47
N THR A 927 51.59 -31.12 -32.19
CA THR A 927 52.31 -29.93 -31.69
C THR A 927 51.43 -28.99 -30.86
N SER A 928 50.10 -29.19 -30.88
CA SER A 928 49.13 -28.39 -30.13
C SER A 928 48.01 -29.23 -29.48
N GLY A 929 47.39 -28.68 -28.43
CA GLY A 929 46.31 -29.32 -27.66
C GLY A 929 46.77 -30.15 -26.45
N LYS A 930 45.82 -30.88 -25.84
CA LYS A 930 46.08 -31.68 -24.63
C LYS A 930 47.05 -32.84 -24.95
N GLY A 931 48.23 -32.81 -24.32
CA GLY A 931 49.29 -33.81 -24.55
C GLY A 931 50.19 -33.50 -25.76
N ALA A 932 50.23 -32.25 -26.20
CA ALA A 932 51.13 -31.78 -27.25
C ALA A 932 52.61 -31.99 -26.90
N LEU A 933 53.43 -32.25 -27.91
CA LEU A 933 54.88 -32.41 -27.79
C LEU A 933 55.57 -31.85 -29.04
N THR A 934 56.46 -30.88 -28.84
CA THR A 934 57.25 -30.25 -29.91
C THR A 934 58.52 -31.07 -30.15
N LEU A 935 58.56 -31.82 -31.25
CA LEU A 935 59.73 -32.63 -31.63
C LEU A 935 60.70 -31.89 -32.56
N ILE A 936 60.21 -30.94 -33.37
CA ILE A 936 61.03 -30.04 -34.18
C ILE A 936 61.01 -28.67 -33.50
N LYS A 937 62.18 -28.16 -33.11
CA LYS A 937 62.34 -26.88 -32.43
C LYS A 937 62.15 -25.72 -33.42
N GLU A 938 62.00 -24.51 -32.88
CA GLU A 938 61.83 -23.27 -33.66
C GLU A 938 62.97 -23.02 -34.66
N ASP A 939 64.19 -23.46 -34.35
CA ASP A 939 65.36 -23.38 -35.23
C ASP A 939 65.44 -24.52 -36.28
N GLY A 940 64.42 -25.37 -36.34
CA GLY A 940 64.34 -26.54 -37.21
C GLY A 940 65.09 -27.77 -36.70
N SER A 941 65.77 -27.72 -35.54
CA SER A 941 66.49 -28.90 -35.01
C SER A 941 65.54 -29.94 -34.38
N LEU A 942 65.93 -31.21 -34.45
CA LEU A 942 65.18 -32.31 -33.83
C LEU A 942 65.51 -32.43 -32.33
N ASP A 943 64.48 -32.49 -31.49
CA ASP A 943 64.65 -32.65 -30.04
C ASP A 943 64.78 -34.11 -29.62
N LEU A 944 66.01 -34.61 -29.55
CA LEU A 944 66.30 -35.98 -29.10
C LEU A 944 65.98 -36.22 -27.61
N ALA A 945 65.86 -35.15 -26.81
CA ALA A 945 65.55 -35.23 -25.38
C ALA A 945 64.04 -35.21 -25.07
N ALA A 946 63.19 -35.15 -26.09
CA ALA A 946 61.75 -35.04 -25.90
C ALA A 946 61.16 -36.28 -25.18
N GLU A 947 60.32 -36.02 -24.18
CA GLU A 947 59.63 -37.05 -23.40
C GLU A 947 58.11 -36.93 -23.54
N SER A 948 57.43 -38.06 -23.67
CA SER A 948 55.96 -38.14 -23.67
C SER A 948 55.52 -38.97 -22.47
N ARG A 949 54.83 -38.34 -21.51
CA ARG A 949 54.38 -38.99 -20.26
C ARG A 949 55.51 -39.66 -19.44
N GLY A 950 56.70 -39.06 -19.45
CA GLY A 950 57.87 -39.54 -18.71
C GLY A 950 58.69 -40.61 -19.43
N GLU A 951 58.41 -40.88 -20.71
CA GLU A 951 59.19 -41.79 -21.56
C GLU A 951 59.85 -41.03 -22.70
N ALA A 952 61.16 -41.22 -22.89
CA ALA A 952 61.91 -40.60 -24.00
C ALA A 952 61.44 -41.14 -25.36
N VAL A 953 61.16 -40.23 -26.29
CA VAL A 953 60.68 -40.57 -27.64
C VAL A 953 61.72 -41.37 -28.44
N PHE A 954 63.00 -41.09 -28.20
CA PHE A 954 64.15 -41.70 -28.90
C PHE A 954 65.02 -42.56 -27.96
N ALA A 955 64.41 -43.40 -27.14
CA ALA A 955 65.10 -44.15 -26.08
C ALA A 955 66.00 -45.32 -26.55
N GLN A 956 65.87 -45.78 -27.80
CA GLN A 956 66.53 -47.00 -28.28
C GLN A 956 67.53 -46.69 -29.41
N ASN A 957 68.61 -47.47 -29.49
CA ASN A 957 69.48 -47.44 -30.66
C ASN A 957 68.73 -48.11 -31.84
N GLY A 958 68.74 -47.47 -33.00
CA GLY A 958 68.02 -47.98 -34.18
C GLY A 958 67.68 -46.90 -35.19
N THR A 959 67.05 -47.33 -36.29
CA THR A 959 66.56 -46.42 -37.33
C THR A 959 65.13 -46.00 -37.03
N TYR A 960 64.87 -44.70 -37.13
CA TYR A 960 63.59 -44.05 -36.95
C TYR A 960 63.20 -43.35 -38.24
N THR A 961 61.97 -43.56 -38.71
CA THR A 961 61.36 -42.76 -39.78
C THR A 961 60.53 -41.67 -39.14
N ILE A 962 60.87 -40.41 -39.42
CA ILE A 962 60.20 -39.22 -38.93
C ILE A 962 59.41 -38.60 -40.09
N THR A 963 58.10 -38.47 -39.93
CA THR A 963 57.22 -37.78 -40.88
C THR A 963 56.70 -36.50 -40.24
N VAL A 964 57.04 -35.36 -40.84
CA VAL A 964 56.63 -34.03 -40.39
C VAL A 964 55.51 -33.54 -41.29
N ALA A 965 54.32 -33.39 -40.71
CA ALA A 965 53.14 -32.87 -41.40
C ALA A 965 52.84 -31.44 -40.94
N ALA A 966 52.71 -30.52 -41.88
CA ALA A 966 52.47 -29.10 -41.62
C ALA A 966 51.21 -28.60 -42.33
N ASN A 967 50.39 -27.82 -41.64
CA ASN A 967 49.16 -27.25 -42.19
C ASN A 967 49.49 -26.27 -43.32
N GLY A 968 48.79 -26.37 -44.46
CA GLY A 968 49.03 -25.52 -45.63
C GLY A 968 50.17 -25.97 -46.55
N PHE A 969 50.87 -27.07 -46.22
CA PHE A 969 51.93 -27.61 -47.07
C PHE A 969 51.51 -28.98 -47.60
N ALA A 970 51.43 -29.13 -48.92
CA ALA A 970 50.90 -30.34 -49.54
C ALA A 970 51.81 -31.57 -49.37
N ASN A 971 53.11 -31.35 -49.12
CA ASN A 971 54.12 -32.40 -49.04
C ASN A 971 54.65 -32.54 -47.61
N ASP A 972 54.44 -33.71 -47.01
CA ASP A 972 55.09 -34.08 -45.74
C ASP A 972 56.58 -34.34 -45.94
N ILE A 973 57.39 -33.97 -44.95
CA ILE A 973 58.83 -34.26 -44.96
C ILE A 973 59.06 -35.58 -44.24
N VAL A 974 59.64 -36.55 -44.95
CA VAL A 974 59.97 -37.88 -44.41
C VAL A 974 61.48 -38.02 -44.32
N SER A 975 62.00 -38.25 -43.11
CA SER A 975 63.43 -38.41 -42.83
C SER A 975 63.68 -39.71 -42.07
N ASP A 976 64.62 -40.52 -42.57
CA ASP A 976 65.17 -41.63 -41.80
C ASP A 976 66.40 -41.15 -41.02
N ILE A 977 66.41 -41.38 -39.72
CA ILE A 977 67.55 -41.10 -38.84
C ILE A 977 67.98 -42.38 -38.13
N THR A 978 69.29 -42.55 -37.92
CA THR A 978 69.81 -43.65 -37.10
C THR A 978 70.41 -43.10 -35.83
N ILE A 979 69.92 -43.59 -34.69
CA ILE A 979 70.40 -43.19 -33.37
C ILE A 979 71.31 -44.30 -32.82
N LYS A 980 72.54 -43.93 -32.44
CA LYS A 980 73.45 -44.78 -31.66
C LYS A 980 74.04 -43.98 -30.50
N ASP A 981 74.04 -44.58 -29.31
CA ASP A 981 74.58 -44.00 -28.07
C ASP A 981 74.02 -42.59 -27.78
N GLY A 982 72.71 -42.40 -28.06
CA GLY A 982 71.98 -41.16 -27.84
C GLY A 982 72.33 -40.01 -28.80
N LYS A 983 73.00 -40.30 -29.93
CA LYS A 983 73.35 -39.32 -30.97
C LYS A 983 72.92 -39.82 -32.35
N ILE A 984 72.66 -38.89 -33.26
CA ILE A 984 72.42 -39.18 -34.67
C ILE A 984 73.77 -39.55 -35.32
N GLU A 985 73.82 -40.69 -36.00
CA GLU A 985 74.98 -41.06 -36.82
C GLU A 985 74.93 -40.30 -38.16
N ALA A 986 75.95 -39.48 -38.43
CA ALA A 986 76.12 -38.83 -39.73
C ALA A 986 76.65 -39.82 -40.77
N ASP A 987 76.18 -39.72 -42.01
CA ASP A 987 76.66 -40.53 -43.13
C ASP A 987 78.08 -40.06 -43.53
N GLU A 988 79.11 -40.83 -43.18
CA GLU A 988 80.46 -40.60 -43.70
C GLU A 988 80.50 -41.08 -45.16
N THR A 989 80.43 -40.17 -46.14
CA THR A 989 81.30 -40.12 -47.35
C THR A 989 80.81 -39.12 -48.40
N LEU A 990 81.72 -38.26 -48.90
CA LEU A 990 82.20 -38.22 -50.29
C LEU A 990 83.12 -37.00 -50.50
N ASP A 991 84.44 -37.24 -50.46
CA ASP A 991 85.45 -36.38 -51.08
C ASP A 991 85.54 -36.72 -52.59
N VAL A 992 85.60 -35.68 -53.42
CA VAL A 992 85.67 -35.72 -54.90
C VAL A 992 87.06 -36.19 -55.36
N PRO A 993 87.17 -36.94 -56.49
CA PRO A 993 87.94 -36.40 -57.61
C PRO A 993 87.34 -36.64 -59.01
N GLU A 994 87.44 -35.58 -59.81
CA GLU A 994 87.77 -35.47 -61.24
C GLU A 994 87.22 -36.42 -62.32
N ASN A 995 86.65 -35.75 -63.34
CA ASN A 995 86.22 -36.17 -64.67
C ASN A 995 87.29 -36.96 -65.46
N PRO A 996 86.89 -37.86 -66.39
CA PRO A 996 86.85 -37.41 -67.79
C PRO A 996 85.69 -37.99 -68.63
N ASP A 997 85.11 -37.13 -69.47
CA ASP A 997 84.49 -37.44 -70.78
C ASP A 997 85.64 -37.82 -71.76
N PRO A 998 85.48 -38.55 -72.92
CA PRO A 998 84.27 -38.80 -73.70
C PRO A 998 84.10 -40.21 -74.31
N GLU A 999 82.87 -40.58 -74.73
CA GLU A 999 82.53 -41.21 -76.04
C GLU A 999 81.10 -41.77 -76.11
N LYS A 1000 80.35 -41.25 -77.08
CA LYS A 1000 79.11 -41.76 -77.74
C LYS A 1000 79.51 -42.90 -78.72
N PRO A 1001 78.63 -43.67 -79.46
CA PRO A 1001 77.17 -43.60 -79.61
C PRO A 1001 76.42 -44.95 -79.84
N SER A 1002 75.16 -44.83 -80.29
CA SER A 1002 74.34 -45.76 -81.11
C SER A 1002 73.31 -46.62 -80.35
N GLU A 1003 72.02 -46.72 -80.74
CA GLU A 1003 71.30 -46.20 -81.91
C GLU A 1003 69.76 -46.29 -81.76
N GLU A 1004 69.10 -45.38 -82.50
CA GLU A 1004 67.76 -45.39 -83.14
C GLU A 1004 66.45 -45.45 -82.32
N LYS A 1005 65.59 -44.39 -82.30
CA LYS A 1005 64.74 -43.70 -83.34
C LYS A 1005 63.37 -44.41 -83.58
N PRO A 1006 62.31 -43.69 -84.01
CA PRO A 1006 61.70 -42.47 -83.45
C PRO A 1006 60.14 -42.53 -83.44
N SER A 1007 59.50 -41.46 -82.95
CA SER A 1007 58.54 -40.61 -83.71
C SER A 1007 57.23 -40.24 -82.98
N THR A 1008 57.16 -38.93 -82.67
CA THR A 1008 56.11 -37.94 -83.04
C THR A 1008 54.68 -37.98 -82.47
N GLU A 1009 54.35 -36.80 -81.93
CA GLU A 1009 53.10 -36.02 -82.07
C GLU A 1009 51.88 -36.30 -81.16
N ASN A 1010 51.55 -35.26 -80.39
CA ASN A 1010 50.22 -34.83 -79.90
C ASN A 1010 49.10 -35.04 -80.95
N PRO A 1011 47.79 -35.13 -80.60
CA PRO A 1011 47.12 -34.16 -79.70
C PRO A 1011 45.89 -34.67 -78.89
N SER A 1012 45.39 -33.74 -78.06
CA SER A 1012 44.02 -33.56 -77.54
C SER A 1012 42.86 -34.23 -78.32
N THR A 1013 41.91 -34.88 -77.62
CA THR A 1013 40.50 -34.44 -77.42
C THR A 1013 39.62 -35.58 -76.85
N ASP A 1014 38.77 -35.22 -75.88
CA ASP A 1014 37.42 -35.69 -75.55
C ASP A 1014 36.81 -37.01 -76.09
N LYS A 1015 36.13 -37.67 -75.13
CA LYS A 1015 34.77 -38.29 -75.17
C LYS A 1015 34.56 -39.81 -75.31
N GLU A 1016 33.66 -40.24 -74.42
CA GLU A 1016 32.54 -41.19 -74.57
C GLU A 1016 32.73 -42.71 -74.44
N THR A 1017 32.15 -43.20 -73.33
CA THR A 1017 31.20 -44.32 -73.18
C THR A 1017 31.47 -45.73 -73.71
N GLU A 1018 31.02 -46.66 -72.85
CA GLU A 1018 30.51 -48.02 -73.13
C GLU A 1018 31.51 -49.16 -73.41
N LYS A 1019 31.57 -50.15 -72.50
CA LYS A 1019 30.83 -51.45 -72.63
C LYS A 1019 31.28 -52.55 -71.64
N LYS A 1020 30.24 -53.28 -71.16
CA LYS A 1020 30.15 -54.76 -70.99
C LYS A 1020 30.98 -55.46 -69.90
N ASN A 1021 30.53 -56.51 -69.20
CA ASN A 1021 29.52 -57.56 -69.45
C ASN A 1021 29.02 -58.15 -68.10
N ASP A 1022 27.70 -58.40 -68.02
CA ASP A 1022 26.97 -59.66 -67.77
C ASP A 1022 27.58 -60.83 -66.95
N VAL A 1023 26.87 -61.74 -66.26
CA VAL A 1023 25.47 -62.07 -65.85
C VAL A 1023 25.61 -63.42 -65.10
N VAL A 1024 24.82 -63.73 -64.03
CA VAL A 1024 24.05 -65.00 -63.87
C VAL A 1024 22.86 -64.83 -62.90
N ASN A 1025 21.69 -65.31 -63.36
CA ASN A 1025 20.34 -65.52 -62.78
C ASN A 1025 20.29 -66.46 -61.53
N ALA A 1026 19.18 -66.65 -60.78
CA ALA A 1026 17.75 -66.91 -61.09
C ALA A 1026 16.89 -66.74 -59.80
N GLU A 1027 15.55 -66.66 -59.71
CA GLU A 1027 14.36 -66.83 -60.58
C GLU A 1027 13.14 -66.26 -59.78
N GLU A 1028 12.28 -65.40 -60.36
CA GLU A 1028 10.85 -65.60 -60.76
C GLU A 1028 9.79 -65.64 -59.63
N THR A 1029 8.62 -64.96 -59.65
CA THR A 1029 7.59 -64.70 -60.69
C THR A 1029 6.63 -63.55 -60.24
N THR A 1030 6.39 -62.48 -61.05
CA THR A 1030 5.18 -62.08 -61.85
C THR A 1030 3.88 -61.73 -61.08
N ALA A 1031 2.99 -60.79 -61.48
CA ALA A 1031 2.95 -59.63 -62.40
C ALA A 1031 1.57 -58.91 -62.27
N ALA A 1032 1.56 -57.56 -62.43
CA ALA A 1032 0.56 -56.64 -63.05
C ALA A 1032 -0.93 -56.62 -62.56
N GLU A 1033 -1.74 -55.54 -62.60
CA GLU A 1033 -1.91 -54.44 -63.58
C GLU A 1033 -2.62 -53.18 -62.99
N LYS A 1034 -2.28 -52.02 -63.58
CA LYS A 1034 -3.07 -50.83 -64.00
C LYS A 1034 -3.75 -49.80 -63.06
N LYS A 1035 -3.22 -48.57 -63.18
CA LYS A 1035 -3.86 -47.25 -63.47
C LYS A 1035 -5.36 -47.22 -63.81
N GLU A 1036 -6.09 -46.22 -63.31
CA GLU A 1036 -6.52 -45.04 -64.09
C GLU A 1036 -7.00 -43.88 -63.20
N GLU A 1037 -7.15 -42.71 -63.82
CA GLU A 1037 -7.01 -41.33 -63.36
C GLU A 1037 -8.38 -40.59 -63.46
N VAL A 1038 -8.37 -39.26 -63.22
CA VAL A 1038 -9.29 -38.22 -63.80
C VAL A 1038 -10.44 -37.76 -62.88
N GLN A 1039 -10.32 -36.62 -62.15
CA GLN A 1039 -10.49 -35.18 -62.53
C GLN A 1039 -11.82 -34.66 -61.93
N SER A 1040 -12.08 -33.38 -61.62
CA SER A 1040 -11.49 -32.07 -61.96
C SER A 1040 -12.22 -30.98 -61.12
N THR A 1041 -11.48 -30.02 -60.52
CA THR A 1041 -11.51 -28.54 -60.73
C THR A 1041 -12.78 -27.79 -60.25
N GLU A 1042 -12.75 -26.60 -59.63
CA GLU A 1042 -11.93 -25.39 -59.85
C GLU A 1042 -11.76 -24.52 -58.58
N LYS A 1043 -10.52 -24.03 -58.38
CA LYS A 1043 -10.04 -22.65 -58.15
C LYS A 1043 -11.08 -21.51 -57.97
N LYS A 1044 -10.88 -20.43 -57.20
CA LYS A 1044 -9.66 -19.65 -56.87
C LYS A 1044 -9.94 -18.54 -55.82
N ASN A 1045 -8.91 -18.19 -55.02
CA ASN A 1045 -8.47 -16.84 -54.54
C ASN A 1045 -9.37 -16.00 -53.59
N ASP A 1046 -8.89 -15.18 -52.64
CA ASP A 1046 -7.57 -14.63 -52.27
C ASP A 1046 -7.65 -14.01 -50.83
N VAL A 1047 -6.55 -14.09 -50.07
CA VAL A 1047 -5.89 -13.03 -49.26
C VAL A 1047 -6.68 -12.25 -48.17
N LYS A 1048 -6.31 -12.37 -46.88
CA LYS A 1048 -5.42 -11.45 -46.09
C LYS A 1048 -5.57 -11.60 -44.55
N ASN A 1049 -4.43 -11.54 -43.86
CA ASN A 1049 -4.23 -11.38 -42.40
C ASN A 1049 -4.83 -10.08 -41.84
N ALA A 1050 -5.27 -10.09 -40.58
CA ALA A 1050 -4.60 -9.44 -39.42
C ALA A 1050 -5.56 -9.16 -38.24
N GLU A 1051 -5.06 -9.49 -37.03
CA GLU A 1051 -5.19 -8.86 -35.70
C GLU A 1051 -6.39 -7.97 -35.32
N THR A 1052 -6.84 -8.06 -34.04
CA THR A 1052 -6.90 -6.87 -33.16
C THR A 1052 -7.16 -7.19 -31.68
N THR A 1053 -6.36 -6.53 -30.84
CA THR A 1053 -6.45 -6.37 -29.39
C THR A 1053 -7.21 -5.06 -29.06
N ALA A 1054 -7.74 -4.98 -27.84
CA ALA A 1054 -8.48 -3.87 -27.26
C ALA A 1054 -7.65 -2.60 -26.96
N LYS A 1055 -8.28 -1.43 -27.11
CA LYS A 1055 -8.32 -0.29 -26.16
C LYS A 1055 -9.16 0.83 -26.78
N ASN A 1056 -9.94 1.56 -25.97
CA ASN A 1056 -9.99 3.02 -26.00
C ASN A 1056 -10.88 3.59 -24.88
N THR A 1057 -10.40 4.71 -24.35
CA THR A 1057 -11.08 5.62 -23.42
C THR A 1057 -11.54 6.86 -24.19
N GLU A 1058 -12.66 7.43 -23.71
CA GLU A 1058 -13.05 8.85 -23.67
C GLU A 1058 -13.86 9.57 -24.77
N GLU A 1059 -14.78 10.39 -24.22
CA GLU A 1059 -15.50 11.59 -24.67
C GLU A 1059 -16.83 11.54 -25.48
N THR A 1060 -17.89 11.87 -24.72
CA THR A 1060 -18.98 12.85 -24.98
C THR A 1060 -19.93 12.70 -26.18
N THR A 1061 -21.23 12.56 -25.88
CA THR A 1061 -22.31 13.57 -26.09
C THR A 1061 -23.71 12.94 -26.21
N ALA A 1062 -24.68 13.67 -25.64
CA ALA A 1062 -26.09 13.79 -26.04
C ALA A 1062 -27.10 12.64 -25.79
N ALA A 1063 -27.98 12.93 -24.81
CA ALA A 1063 -29.43 13.00 -24.91
C ALA A 1063 -30.21 11.88 -25.63
N GLY A 1064 -31.10 11.21 -24.88
CA GLY A 1064 -32.10 10.31 -25.47
C GLY A 1064 -33.07 9.70 -24.46
N GLU A 1065 -34.13 10.45 -24.17
CA GLU A 1065 -35.38 10.06 -23.54
C GLU A 1065 -35.87 8.60 -23.74
N ASN A 1066 -36.26 7.97 -22.62
CA ASN A 1066 -37.62 7.46 -22.37
C ASN A 1066 -38.08 6.18 -23.13
N LYS A 1067 -38.25 5.04 -22.41
CA LYS A 1067 -39.56 4.41 -22.14
C LYS A 1067 -39.48 2.99 -21.57
N THR A 1068 -40.34 2.80 -20.59
CA THR A 1068 -40.93 1.58 -20.02
C THR A 1068 -41.52 0.61 -21.06
N ALA A 1069 -41.44 -0.71 -20.78
CA ALA A 1069 -42.57 -1.64 -20.83
C ALA A 1069 -42.16 -3.10 -20.51
N ASP A 1070 -42.72 -3.64 -19.42
CA ASP A 1070 -43.43 -4.92 -19.25
C ASP A 1070 -43.10 -6.13 -20.14
N GLY A 1071 -42.97 -7.31 -19.51
CA GLY A 1071 -43.20 -8.57 -20.21
C GLY A 1071 -42.83 -9.89 -19.55
N ASN A 1072 -43.55 -10.29 -18.49
CA ASN A 1072 -43.97 -11.66 -18.13
C ASN A 1072 -43.09 -12.90 -18.46
N VAL A 1073 -42.63 -13.54 -17.37
CA VAL A 1073 -42.82 -14.95 -16.96
C VAL A 1073 -42.90 -16.04 -18.05
N LYS A 1074 -41.99 -17.03 -17.96
CA LYS A 1074 -42.34 -18.46 -17.99
C LYS A 1074 -41.29 -19.37 -17.33
N THR A 1075 -41.79 -20.13 -16.38
CA THR A 1075 -41.24 -21.24 -15.61
C THR A 1075 -40.77 -22.44 -16.44
N GLY A 1076 -39.72 -23.12 -15.97
CA GLY A 1076 -39.31 -24.47 -16.38
C GLY A 1076 -38.24 -25.03 -15.42
N ASP A 1077 -38.66 -25.98 -14.59
CA ASP A 1077 -38.00 -26.55 -13.41
C ASP A 1077 -36.84 -27.56 -13.64
N PHE A 1078 -36.15 -27.84 -12.51
CA PHE A 1078 -35.44 -29.06 -12.07
C PHE A 1078 -33.92 -29.10 -12.33
N ALA A 1079 -33.02 -29.43 -11.38
CA ALA A 1079 -33.11 -29.81 -9.97
C ALA A 1079 -31.68 -29.89 -9.38
N ASN A 1080 -31.49 -29.59 -8.09
CA ASN A 1080 -30.60 -30.39 -7.24
C ASN A 1080 -31.00 -30.23 -5.75
N PRO A 1081 -30.96 -31.30 -4.94
CA PRO A 1081 -31.53 -31.34 -3.60
C PRO A 1081 -30.53 -30.82 -2.57
N TRP A 1082 -30.99 -30.51 -1.36
CA TRP A 1082 -30.48 -30.93 -0.04
C TRP A 1082 -31.27 -30.11 1.00
N VAL A 1083 -32.24 -30.77 1.65
CA VAL A 1083 -33.14 -30.21 2.66
C VAL A 1083 -32.81 -30.85 4.00
N PHE A 1084 -32.62 -30.02 5.05
CA PHE A 1084 -33.05 -30.21 6.45
C PHE A 1084 -32.91 -28.82 7.12
N ALA A 1085 -33.93 -27.96 7.18
CA ALA A 1085 -35.15 -27.93 8.00
C ALA A 1085 -34.92 -27.71 9.51
N PHE A 1086 -35.20 -26.50 9.99
CA PHE A 1086 -36.10 -26.10 11.11
C PHE A 1086 -35.83 -24.60 11.41
N GLY A 1087 -36.75 -23.65 11.45
CA GLY A 1087 -38.21 -23.64 11.43
C GLY A 1087 -38.67 -22.35 12.14
N MET A 1088 -38.98 -21.30 11.39
CA MET A 1088 -39.63 -20.07 11.89
C MET A 1088 -41.05 -20.38 12.38
N VAL A 1089 -41.46 -19.73 13.47
CA VAL A 1089 -42.87 -19.43 13.76
C VAL A 1089 -42.98 -17.94 14.05
N THR A 1090 -43.32 -17.17 13.02
CA THR A 1090 -43.87 -15.81 13.13
C THR A 1090 -45.39 -15.91 13.23
N ALA A 1091 -45.98 -15.25 14.21
CA ALA A 1091 -47.41 -15.00 14.28
C ALA A 1091 -47.66 -13.50 14.45
N LEU A 1092 -48.40 -12.93 13.49
CA LEU A 1092 -48.99 -11.59 13.51
C LEU A 1092 -49.78 -11.35 14.81
N MET A 1093 -49.80 -10.10 15.30
CA MET A 1093 -51.05 -9.41 15.62
C MET A 1093 -50.91 -7.88 15.61
N THR A 1094 -51.85 -7.27 14.90
CA THR A 1094 -52.33 -5.89 14.94
C THR A 1094 -52.94 -5.50 16.30
N GLY A 1095 -52.88 -4.21 16.66
CA GLY A 1095 -53.98 -3.56 17.38
C GLY A 1095 -53.65 -2.82 18.67
N SER A 1096 -53.95 -1.52 18.66
CA SER A 1096 -53.81 -0.51 19.71
C SER A 1096 -54.60 -0.74 21.00
N ALA A 1097 -54.17 0.00 22.04
CA ALA A 1097 -54.98 0.69 23.06
C ALA A 1097 -55.26 0.01 24.44
N VAL A 1098 -54.74 0.70 25.48
CA VAL A 1098 -55.48 1.23 26.65
C VAL A 1098 -55.80 0.29 27.85
N PHE A 1099 -55.25 0.70 29.00
CA PHE A 1099 -55.67 0.51 30.41
C PHE A 1099 -55.37 -0.78 31.21
N SER A 1100 -54.46 -0.59 32.17
CA SER A 1100 -54.60 -0.76 33.63
C SER A 1100 -55.02 -2.10 34.26
N ALA A 1101 -54.27 -2.43 35.32
CA ALA A 1101 -54.68 -3.03 36.59
C ALA A 1101 -54.19 -4.45 36.91
N LYS A 1102 -53.27 -4.49 37.89
CA LYS A 1102 -53.24 -5.36 39.09
C LYS A 1102 -54.01 -6.68 39.00
N ALA A 1103 -53.31 -7.81 39.10
CA ALA A 1103 -53.21 -8.59 40.36
C ALA A 1103 -52.67 -10.03 40.16
N ARG A 1104 -51.58 -10.31 40.89
CA ARG A 1104 -51.30 -11.52 41.70
C ARG A 1104 -51.74 -12.91 41.19
N LYS A 1105 -50.70 -13.70 40.88
CA LYS A 1105 -50.34 -15.01 41.50
C LYS A 1105 -51.47 -16.05 41.68
N LYS A 1106 -51.33 -17.18 40.97
CA LYS A 1106 -51.31 -18.52 41.62
C LYS A 1106 -50.73 -19.62 40.72
N VAL A 1107 -49.62 -20.16 41.19
CA VAL A 1107 -48.99 -21.40 40.75
C VAL A 1107 -49.69 -22.60 41.42
N GLN A 1108 -50.03 -23.63 40.64
CA GLN A 1108 -49.99 -25.06 41.04
C GLN A 1108 -49.77 -25.89 39.75
N LYS A 1109 -48.59 -26.41 39.42
CA LYS A 1109 -47.71 -27.44 40.02
C LYS A 1109 -48.13 -28.89 39.69
N LYS A 1110 -47.12 -29.66 39.23
CA LYS A 1110 -46.98 -31.14 39.11
C LYS A 1110 -47.54 -31.72 37.80
N THR A 1111 -46.87 -32.60 37.07
CA THR A 1111 -45.77 -33.61 37.31
C THR A 1111 -45.50 -34.21 35.91
N GLY A 1112 -44.35 -34.74 35.49
CA GLY A 1112 -43.09 -35.13 36.11
C GLY A 1112 -42.50 -36.32 35.31
N LYS A 1113 -41.17 -36.34 35.16
CA LYS A 1113 -40.26 -37.47 34.84
C LYS A 1113 -40.41 -38.09 33.42
N LYS A 1114 -39.33 -38.30 32.68
CA LYS A 1114 -37.98 -38.76 33.05
C LYS A 1114 -36.92 -38.11 32.17
#